data_AF-A0A1E5FZ78-F1
#
_entry.id   AF-A0A1E5FZ78-F1
#
_cell.length_a   1.000
_cell.length_b   1.000
_cell.length_c   1.000
_cell.angle_alpha   90.00
_cell.angle_beta   90.00
_cell.angle_gamma   90.00
#
_symmetry.space_group_name_H-M   'P 1'
#
loop_
_entity.id
_entity.type
_entity.pdbx_description
1 polymer ?
#
loop_
_entity_poly.entity_id
_entity_poly.type
_entity_poly.pdbx_seq_one_letter_code
_entity_poly.pdbx_strand_id
1 'polypeptide(L)'
;MKKTIETISIDEVCNILSISKATVRNWMHTGKISVVENDEGNLQFAKNEILRLKSQIDDGSIKLLQSRRNKGAVKGHFVATEYVSYKPYIDLAKQIISWVNSEPRLTSSNYDSTHLIRLVLLEVAFKFLRDRVVTHNNNNLKHAIQTLSENLSSLKLSPEVQQLLENVKNLEIPYIEGEDFLGLLYMALSQLGERKRKGSYYTPVHITDILAERALEQFIKNAEATDSIEIIDPCCGSGNFLIRLYLLLKKKNISARLSGFDIDPIATAIATINMFLIMGFPASEKVNRSLMLEAGKINFMIETIDTLDFTSDKSYDLIIGNPPWGYHFSKRELTELKQRYQAYSGSVESSCLFIEWAIANLRQNGVLGFVLPESILNVTSHMKIRELLLTNTRLDDIEQTSKRFSNVYSSVITLVATRSTNNKNTNNISNITQVRYLENPHYIINIATSCQENEIVQHMKQKPGNLYLAGNASFGLGIVTGNNKRHLHKTCPPLGEVILNGTAINKYQIIEEELFIEYAPTKYQQVAPESIYRAPEKLIYRFINKKLIFSYDNRQRLTLNSANIVIPELPGYDMKYVLAILNARATQFYYTCSFSSVKVLRKYIEDLPIPVCNDGKQTAIVSLVNHLLAENEKKQRDKIDNAAVVTEIFEEIDRHIMELFQLTQQQQALIKDKIKG
;
A
#
# COMPACT_ATOMS: atom_id res chain seq x y z
N MET A 1 -28.79 -34.89 29.03
CA MET A 1 -27.64 -34.72 28.11
C MET A 1 -27.25 -33.25 28.06
N LYS A 2 -26.08 -32.87 28.59
CA LYS A 2 -25.52 -31.53 28.37
C LYS A 2 -25.21 -31.39 26.88
N LYS A 3 -25.84 -30.43 26.18
CA LYS A 3 -25.46 -30.08 24.80
C LYS A 3 -24.01 -29.58 24.85
N THR A 4 -23.08 -30.36 24.30
CA THR A 4 -21.70 -29.93 24.09
C THR A 4 -21.75 -28.72 23.16
N ILE A 5 -21.36 -27.54 23.65
CA ILE A 5 -21.29 -26.34 22.84
C ILE A 5 -20.08 -26.51 21.92
N GLU A 6 -20.31 -26.58 20.62
CA GLU A 6 -19.23 -26.64 19.64
C GLU A 6 -18.50 -25.29 19.64
N THR A 7 -17.22 -25.33 20.01
CA THR A 7 -16.36 -24.15 20.10
C THR A 7 -15.38 -24.08 18.94
N ILE A 8 -14.98 -22.86 18.59
CA ILE A 8 -14.01 -22.55 17.53
C ILE A 8 -12.94 -21.58 18.05
N SER A 9 -11.75 -21.69 17.48
CA SER A 9 -10.60 -20.84 17.80
C SER A 9 -10.75 -19.42 17.24
N ILE A 10 -9.95 -18.49 17.77
CA ILE A 10 -9.87 -17.12 17.24
C ILE A 10 -9.56 -17.05 15.74
N ASP A 11 -8.76 -18.00 15.23
CA ASP A 11 -8.40 -18.10 13.82
C ASP A 11 -9.60 -18.49 12.96
N GLU A 12 -10.42 -19.42 13.43
CA GLU A 12 -11.65 -19.82 12.75
C GLU A 12 -12.70 -18.70 12.76
N VAL A 13 -12.80 -17.95 13.86
CA VAL A 13 -13.65 -16.74 13.90
C VAL A 13 -13.20 -15.72 12.86
N CYS A 14 -11.89 -15.47 12.76
CA CYS A 14 -11.32 -14.59 11.74
C CYS A 14 -11.69 -15.04 10.32
N ASN A 15 -11.64 -16.34 10.05
CA ASN A 15 -11.98 -16.90 8.76
C ASN A 15 -13.48 -16.76 8.44
N ILE A 16 -14.36 -17.14 9.37
CA ILE A 16 -15.82 -17.10 9.17
C ILE A 16 -16.31 -15.66 8.96
N LEU A 17 -15.86 -14.73 9.80
CA LEU A 17 -16.30 -13.33 9.74
C LEU A 17 -15.48 -12.48 8.77
N SER A 18 -14.41 -13.02 8.18
CA SER A 18 -13.47 -12.30 7.32
C SER A 18 -12.88 -11.04 7.98
N ILE A 19 -12.43 -11.17 9.23
CA ILE A 19 -11.88 -10.07 10.04
C ILE A 19 -10.53 -10.42 10.66
N SER A 20 -9.72 -9.40 10.97
CA SER A 20 -8.42 -9.59 11.63
C SER A 20 -8.54 -10.08 13.08
N LYS A 21 -7.50 -10.74 13.62
CA LYS A 21 -7.42 -11.10 15.06
C LYS A 21 -7.56 -9.88 15.97
N ALA A 22 -7.01 -8.74 15.56
CA ALA A 22 -7.17 -7.48 16.29
C ALA A 22 -8.63 -7.05 16.35
N THR A 23 -9.40 -7.25 15.28
CA THR A 23 -10.84 -7.01 15.26
C THR A 23 -11.58 -7.97 16.18
N VAL A 24 -11.25 -9.27 16.16
CA VAL A 24 -11.87 -10.27 17.06
C VAL A 24 -11.60 -9.94 18.52
N ARG A 25 -10.35 -9.63 18.88
CA ARG A 25 -9.98 -9.21 20.25
C ARG A 25 -10.71 -7.92 20.67
N ASN A 26 -10.83 -6.95 19.77
CA ASN A 26 -11.60 -5.74 20.05
C ASN A 26 -13.09 -6.06 20.23
N TRP A 27 -13.66 -6.95 19.43
CA TRP A 27 -15.06 -7.38 19.56
C TRP A 27 -15.32 -8.17 20.84
N MET A 28 -14.37 -8.99 21.27
CA MET A 28 -14.35 -9.62 22.58
C MET A 28 -14.35 -8.58 23.70
N HIS A 29 -13.39 -7.64 23.69
CA HIS A 29 -13.31 -6.60 24.72
C HIS A 29 -14.51 -5.64 24.73
N THR A 30 -15.17 -5.43 23.58
CA THR A 30 -16.38 -4.61 23.46
C THR A 30 -17.67 -5.39 23.74
N GLY A 31 -17.58 -6.68 24.07
CA GLY A 31 -18.74 -7.53 24.40
C GLY A 31 -19.62 -7.88 23.21
N LYS A 32 -19.11 -7.75 21.97
CA LYS A 32 -19.83 -8.10 20.73
C LYS A 32 -19.78 -9.58 20.39
N ILE A 33 -18.79 -10.28 20.92
CA ILE A 33 -18.63 -11.73 20.81
C ILE A 33 -18.23 -12.23 22.20
N SER A 34 -18.85 -13.32 22.64
CA SER A 34 -18.58 -13.94 23.93
C SER A 34 -17.47 -14.99 23.82
N VAL A 35 -16.59 -15.04 24.82
CA VAL A 35 -15.58 -16.10 24.95
C VAL A 35 -16.18 -17.23 25.77
N VAL A 36 -15.93 -18.46 25.34
CA VAL A 36 -16.16 -19.66 26.14
C VAL A 36 -14.80 -20.00 26.77
N GLU A 37 -14.64 -19.77 28.07
CA GLU A 37 -13.39 -20.09 28.76
C GLU A 37 -13.16 -21.61 28.77
N ASN A 38 -11.91 -22.01 28.51
CA ASN A 38 -11.43 -23.36 28.82
C ASN A 38 -10.30 -23.28 29.85
N ASP A 39 -10.10 -24.34 30.61
CA ASP A 39 -9.10 -24.43 31.69
C ASP A 39 -7.63 -24.38 31.19
N GLU A 40 -7.41 -24.28 29.87
CA GLU A 40 -6.09 -24.30 29.21
C GLU A 40 -5.61 -22.93 28.71
N GLY A 41 -6.36 -21.84 28.98
CA GLY A 41 -5.95 -20.48 28.64
C GLY A 41 -6.01 -20.12 27.14
N ASN A 42 -6.65 -20.95 26.31
CA ASN A 42 -6.84 -20.70 24.88
C ASN A 42 -8.22 -20.05 24.61
N LEU A 43 -8.24 -18.93 23.88
CA LEU A 43 -9.48 -18.22 23.54
C LEU A 43 -10.36 -19.06 22.60
N GLN A 44 -11.51 -19.52 23.10
CA GLN A 44 -12.53 -20.24 22.33
C GLN A 44 -13.84 -19.46 22.24
N PHE A 45 -14.60 -19.68 21.16
CA PHE A 45 -15.83 -18.96 20.85
C PHE A 45 -16.93 -19.97 20.45
N ALA A 46 -18.18 -19.71 20.81
CA ALA A 46 -19.29 -20.58 20.42
C ALA A 46 -19.55 -20.49 18.90
N LYS A 47 -19.38 -21.59 18.17
CA LYS A 47 -19.50 -21.62 16.70
C LYS A 47 -20.85 -21.10 16.20
N ASN A 48 -21.93 -21.48 16.87
CA ASN A 48 -23.30 -21.05 16.53
C ASN A 48 -23.52 -19.54 16.70
N GLU A 49 -22.89 -18.92 17.69
CA GLU A 49 -22.97 -17.46 17.90
C GLU A 49 -22.30 -16.73 16.74
N ILE A 50 -21.12 -17.21 16.32
CA ILE A 50 -20.35 -16.63 15.22
C ILE A 50 -21.05 -16.80 13.87
N LEU A 51 -21.63 -17.97 13.60
CA LEU A 51 -22.40 -18.21 12.38
C LEU A 51 -23.69 -17.37 12.33
N ARG A 52 -24.36 -17.20 13.47
CA ARG A 52 -25.53 -16.32 13.57
C ARG A 52 -25.15 -14.86 13.32
N LEU A 53 -24.06 -14.40 13.92
CA LEU A 53 -23.54 -13.04 13.69
C LEU A 53 -23.17 -12.82 12.22
N LYS A 54 -22.56 -13.83 11.57
CA LYS A 54 -22.25 -13.79 10.13
C LYS A 54 -23.51 -13.64 9.29
N SER A 55 -24.53 -14.45 9.56
CA SER A 55 -25.83 -14.36 8.87
C SER A 55 -26.46 -12.96 9.03
N GLN A 56 -26.44 -12.42 10.25
CA GLN A 56 -27.00 -11.09 10.55
C GLN A 56 -26.24 -9.94 9.89
N ILE A 57 -24.95 -10.13 9.62
CA ILE A 57 -24.14 -9.17 8.84
C ILE A 57 -24.49 -9.28 7.35
N ASP A 58 -24.66 -10.49 6.84
CA ASP A 58 -24.93 -10.76 5.42
C ASP A 58 -26.35 -10.35 5.00
N ASP A 59 -27.34 -10.55 5.87
CA ASP A 59 -28.73 -10.12 5.65
C ASP A 59 -28.96 -8.62 5.94
N GLY A 60 -27.97 -7.95 6.53
CA GLY A 60 -28.00 -6.51 6.82
C GLY A 60 -28.73 -6.10 8.10
N SER A 61 -29.22 -7.06 8.91
CA SER A 61 -29.84 -6.80 10.21
C SER A 61 -28.88 -6.19 11.22
N ILE A 62 -27.58 -6.47 11.11
CA ILE A 62 -26.52 -5.83 11.87
C ILE A 62 -25.60 -5.03 10.95
N LYS A 63 -25.52 -3.71 11.15
CA LYS A 63 -24.65 -2.79 10.40
C LYS A 63 -23.17 -2.87 10.81
N LEU A 64 -22.68 -4.05 11.20
CA LEU A 64 -21.26 -4.30 11.44
C LEU A 64 -20.58 -4.67 10.12
N LEU A 65 -19.29 -4.37 10.02
CA LEU A 65 -18.46 -4.58 8.84
C LEU A 65 -18.85 -3.80 7.57
N GLN A 66 -19.92 -3.01 7.58
CA GLN A 66 -20.36 -2.18 6.44
C GLN A 66 -19.55 -0.89 6.23
N SER A 67 -18.52 -0.62 7.05
CA SER A 67 -17.66 0.56 6.89
C SER A 67 -16.45 0.29 5.99
N ARG A 68 -15.86 1.37 5.44
CA ARG A 68 -14.70 1.46 4.52
C ARG A 68 -13.54 0.45 4.72
N ARG A 69 -13.44 -0.21 5.87
CA ARG A 69 -12.35 -1.13 6.26
C ARG A 69 -12.57 -2.59 5.88
N ASN A 70 -13.77 -3.03 5.50
CA ASN A 70 -14.01 -4.42 5.09
C ASN A 70 -14.34 -4.48 3.61
N LYS A 71 -13.29 -4.66 2.81
CA LYS A 71 -13.35 -4.73 1.33
C LYS A 71 -14.17 -5.92 0.77
N GLY A 72 -14.70 -6.81 1.63
CA GLY A 72 -15.36 -8.05 1.21
C GLY A 72 -16.85 -7.94 0.81
N ALA A 73 -17.46 -6.74 0.90
CA ALA A 73 -18.91 -6.58 0.79
C ALA A 73 -19.36 -5.52 -0.25
N VAL A 74 -18.65 -5.36 -1.37
CA VAL A 74 -19.14 -4.54 -2.49
C VAL A 74 -20.06 -5.40 -3.37
N LYS A 75 -21.31 -4.97 -3.60
CA LYS A 75 -22.27 -5.59 -4.51
C LYS A 75 -22.13 -4.95 -5.91
N GLY A 76 -21.99 -5.77 -6.96
CA GLY A 76 -22.03 -5.35 -8.37
C GLY A 76 -20.98 -6.05 -9.25
N HIS A 77 -21.32 -6.35 -10.50
CA HIS A 77 -20.37 -6.85 -11.50
C HIS A 77 -19.49 -5.70 -12.00
N PHE A 78 -18.17 -5.87 -11.95
CA PHE A 78 -17.21 -4.84 -12.26
C PHE A 78 -16.44 -5.18 -13.55
N VAL A 79 -16.60 -4.35 -14.58
CA VAL A 79 -15.80 -4.38 -15.80
C VAL A 79 -14.73 -3.29 -15.70
N ALA A 80 -13.46 -3.67 -15.82
CA ALA A 80 -12.33 -2.75 -15.70
C ALA A 80 -12.18 -1.85 -16.94
N THR A 81 -12.89 -0.72 -16.97
CA THR A 81 -13.01 0.17 -18.14
C THR A 81 -11.70 0.81 -18.63
N GLU A 82 -10.67 0.82 -17.77
CA GLU A 82 -9.34 1.38 -18.07
C GLU A 82 -8.31 0.29 -18.41
N TYR A 83 -8.69 -0.99 -18.35
CA TYR A 83 -7.78 -2.10 -18.63
C TYR A 83 -7.36 -2.18 -20.11
N VAL A 84 -8.26 -1.79 -21.01
CA VAL A 84 -8.05 -1.75 -22.47
C VAL A 84 -8.21 -0.32 -23.00
N SER A 85 -7.50 0.01 -24.09
CA SER A 85 -7.65 1.32 -24.75
C SER A 85 -8.84 1.31 -25.72
N TYR A 86 -9.05 0.20 -26.43
CA TYR A 86 -10.19 0.04 -27.33
C TYR A 86 -11.52 -0.08 -26.57
N LYS A 87 -12.24 1.04 -26.45
CA LYS A 87 -13.45 1.14 -25.63
C LYS A 87 -14.61 0.21 -26.02
N PRO A 88 -14.86 -0.15 -27.29
CA PRO A 88 -15.92 -1.09 -27.63
C PRO A 88 -15.79 -2.47 -26.96
N TYR A 89 -14.57 -2.90 -26.59
CA TYR A 89 -14.36 -4.11 -25.80
C TYR A 89 -15.08 -4.09 -24.45
N ILE A 90 -15.24 -2.92 -23.84
CA ILE A 90 -15.96 -2.80 -22.57
C ILE A 90 -17.42 -3.22 -22.74
N ASP A 91 -18.07 -2.79 -23.83
CA ASP A 91 -19.48 -3.06 -24.06
C ASP A 91 -19.71 -4.49 -24.56
N LEU A 92 -18.79 -5.02 -25.37
CA LEU A 92 -18.78 -6.44 -25.75
C LEU A 92 -18.63 -7.35 -24.53
N ALA A 93 -17.73 -7.04 -23.59
CA ALA A 93 -17.59 -7.80 -22.35
C ALA A 93 -18.88 -7.75 -21.51
N LYS A 94 -19.49 -6.56 -21.35
CA LYS A 94 -20.78 -6.42 -20.65
C LYS A 94 -21.90 -7.24 -21.29
N GLN A 95 -21.94 -7.31 -22.62
CA GLN A 95 -22.92 -8.09 -23.35
C GLN A 95 -22.77 -9.60 -23.11
N ILE A 96 -21.54 -10.11 -23.12
CA ILE A 96 -21.29 -11.52 -22.80
C ILE A 96 -21.70 -11.83 -21.35
N ILE A 97 -21.36 -10.95 -20.41
CA ILE A 97 -21.73 -11.10 -18.99
C ILE A 97 -23.25 -11.05 -18.80
N SER A 98 -23.97 -10.22 -19.56
CA SER A 98 -25.43 -10.13 -19.45
C SER A 98 -26.09 -11.43 -19.91
N TRP A 99 -25.57 -12.09 -20.95
CA TRP A 99 -26.03 -13.42 -21.36
C TRP A 99 -25.80 -14.49 -20.29
N VAL A 100 -24.61 -14.53 -19.68
CA VAL A 100 -24.32 -15.46 -18.58
C VAL A 100 -25.28 -15.22 -17.40
N ASN A 101 -25.51 -13.96 -17.04
CA ASN A 101 -26.41 -13.59 -15.95
C ASN A 101 -27.90 -13.80 -16.24
N SER A 102 -28.28 -13.82 -17.52
CA SER A 102 -29.67 -14.03 -17.93
C SER A 102 -30.13 -15.48 -17.74
N GLU A 103 -29.19 -16.41 -17.52
CA GLU A 103 -29.46 -17.83 -17.32
C GLU A 103 -29.20 -18.25 -15.85
N PRO A 104 -30.25 -18.45 -15.03
CA PRO A 104 -30.11 -18.82 -13.62
C PRO A 104 -29.34 -20.12 -13.39
N ARG A 105 -29.37 -21.08 -14.34
CA ARG A 105 -28.63 -22.34 -14.21
C ARG A 105 -27.12 -22.13 -14.22
N LEU A 106 -26.64 -21.21 -15.07
CA LEU A 106 -25.22 -20.88 -15.23
C LEU A 106 -24.65 -20.03 -14.07
N THR A 107 -25.52 -19.34 -13.33
CA THR A 107 -25.15 -18.51 -12.17
C THR A 107 -25.44 -19.16 -10.82
N SER A 108 -25.97 -20.39 -10.81
CA SER A 108 -26.23 -21.14 -9.59
C SER A 108 -24.93 -21.50 -8.86
N SER A 109 -24.95 -21.53 -7.52
CA SER A 109 -23.77 -21.86 -6.70
C SER A 109 -23.22 -23.27 -6.94
N ASN A 110 -24.00 -24.15 -7.57
CA ASN A 110 -23.65 -25.53 -7.83
C ASN A 110 -23.05 -25.74 -9.24
N TYR A 111 -23.00 -24.69 -10.07
CA TYR A 111 -22.48 -24.77 -11.43
C TYR A 111 -20.96 -24.52 -11.44
N ASP A 112 -20.20 -25.31 -12.22
CA ASP A 112 -18.76 -25.10 -12.40
C ASP A 112 -18.49 -23.85 -13.26
N SER A 113 -18.44 -22.69 -12.60
CA SER A 113 -18.15 -21.41 -13.22
C SER A 113 -16.78 -21.38 -13.90
N THR A 114 -15.80 -22.16 -13.40
CA THR A 114 -14.46 -22.21 -13.99
C THR A 114 -14.48 -22.87 -15.36
N HIS A 115 -15.25 -23.96 -15.51
CA HIS A 115 -15.43 -24.61 -16.80
C HIS A 115 -16.12 -23.71 -17.83
N LEU A 116 -17.20 -23.01 -17.44
CA LEU A 116 -17.89 -22.06 -18.31
C LEU A 116 -16.99 -20.92 -18.78
N ILE A 117 -16.24 -20.32 -17.84
CA ILE A 117 -15.28 -19.25 -18.14
C ILE A 117 -14.29 -19.71 -19.22
N ARG A 118 -13.72 -20.92 -19.07
CA ARG A 118 -12.79 -21.48 -20.05
C ARG A 118 -13.41 -21.64 -21.43
N LEU A 119 -14.65 -22.12 -21.52
CA LEU A 119 -15.35 -22.30 -22.80
C LEU A 119 -15.61 -20.96 -23.49
N VAL A 120 -16.09 -19.95 -22.76
CA VAL A 120 -16.35 -18.62 -23.32
C VAL A 120 -15.06 -17.96 -23.80
N LEU A 121 -13.99 -18.03 -22.99
CA LEU A 121 -12.68 -17.50 -23.39
C LEU A 121 -12.12 -18.20 -24.61
N LEU A 122 -12.28 -19.52 -24.69
CA LEU A 122 -11.80 -20.33 -25.80
C LEU A 122 -12.53 -19.99 -27.11
N GLU A 123 -13.84 -19.77 -27.07
CA GLU A 123 -14.60 -19.34 -28.26
C GLU A 123 -14.12 -17.99 -28.81
N VAL A 124 -13.89 -17.01 -27.91
CA VAL A 124 -13.34 -15.71 -28.29
C VAL A 124 -11.91 -15.84 -28.83
N ALA A 125 -11.08 -16.67 -28.20
CA ALA A 125 -9.72 -16.93 -28.67
C ALA A 125 -9.71 -17.55 -30.08
N PHE A 126 -10.63 -18.48 -30.38
CA PHE A 126 -10.78 -19.02 -31.74
C PHE A 126 -11.17 -17.95 -32.74
N LYS A 127 -12.06 -17.03 -32.37
CA LYS A 127 -12.44 -15.92 -33.23
C LYS A 127 -11.20 -15.09 -33.62
N PHE A 128 -10.38 -14.69 -32.64
CA PHE A 128 -9.15 -13.94 -32.90
C PHE A 128 -8.13 -14.73 -33.74
N LEU A 129 -7.99 -16.04 -33.50
CA LEU A 129 -7.10 -16.87 -34.30
C LEU A 129 -7.59 -16.99 -35.75
N ARG A 130 -8.90 -17.13 -35.98
CA ARG A 130 -9.50 -17.16 -37.34
C ARG A 130 -9.26 -15.85 -38.08
N ASP A 131 -9.49 -14.71 -37.42
CA ASP A 131 -9.22 -13.39 -38.00
C ASP A 131 -7.76 -13.28 -38.43
N ARG A 132 -6.81 -13.72 -37.59
CA ARG A 132 -5.36 -13.71 -37.91
C ARG A 132 -4.97 -14.65 -39.03
N VAL A 133 -5.57 -15.83 -39.13
CA VAL A 133 -5.37 -16.76 -40.27
C VAL A 133 -5.76 -16.11 -41.58
N VAL A 134 -6.93 -15.47 -41.62
CA VAL A 134 -7.43 -14.80 -42.83
C VAL A 134 -6.45 -13.71 -43.26
N THR A 135 -5.87 -12.97 -42.32
CA THR A 135 -4.92 -11.89 -42.65
C THR A 135 -3.55 -12.40 -43.11
N HIS A 136 -3.02 -13.51 -42.57
CA HIS A 136 -1.63 -13.95 -42.78
C HIS A 136 -1.47 -15.23 -43.62
N ASN A 137 -2.56 -15.88 -44.03
CA ASN A 137 -2.59 -17.11 -44.82
C ASN A 137 -1.64 -18.23 -44.30
N ASN A 138 -1.62 -18.47 -42.98
CA ASN A 138 -0.72 -19.45 -42.35
C ASN A 138 -1.37 -20.85 -42.26
N ASN A 139 -0.82 -21.83 -42.97
CA ASN A 139 -1.37 -23.20 -43.06
C ASN A 139 -1.26 -23.99 -41.75
N ASN A 140 -0.22 -23.78 -40.95
CA ASN A 140 -0.08 -24.46 -39.65
C ASN A 140 -1.16 -23.99 -38.68
N LEU A 141 -1.45 -22.69 -38.70
CA LEU A 141 -2.51 -22.13 -37.88
C LEU A 141 -3.90 -22.61 -38.33
N LYS A 142 -4.13 -22.78 -39.64
CA LYS A 142 -5.36 -23.40 -40.15
C LYS A 142 -5.56 -24.80 -39.57
N HIS A 143 -4.52 -25.65 -39.60
CA HIS A 143 -4.61 -27.00 -39.05
C HIS A 143 -4.84 -26.99 -37.53
N ALA A 144 -4.13 -26.15 -36.78
CA ALA A 144 -4.30 -26.05 -35.33
C ALA A 144 -5.73 -25.62 -34.95
N ILE A 145 -6.28 -24.62 -35.64
CA ILE A 145 -7.67 -24.17 -35.43
C ILE A 145 -8.66 -25.28 -35.77
N GLN A 146 -8.41 -26.04 -36.84
CA GLN A 146 -9.26 -27.16 -37.24
C GLN A 146 -9.31 -28.24 -36.15
N THR A 147 -8.15 -28.75 -35.73
CA THR A 147 -8.06 -29.79 -34.68
C THR A 147 -8.71 -29.33 -33.37
N LEU A 148 -8.50 -28.07 -32.99
CA LEU A 148 -9.10 -27.52 -31.78
C LEU A 148 -10.63 -27.34 -31.91
N SER A 149 -11.13 -26.96 -33.09
CA SER A 149 -12.58 -26.84 -33.37
C SER A 149 -13.27 -28.21 -33.34
N GLU A 150 -12.62 -29.25 -33.88
CA GLU A 150 -13.10 -30.63 -33.82
C GLU A 150 -13.19 -31.11 -32.36
N ASN A 151 -12.15 -30.84 -31.56
CA ASN A 151 -12.14 -31.17 -30.13
C ASN A 151 -13.26 -30.46 -29.36
N LEU A 152 -13.47 -29.16 -29.60
CA LEU A 152 -14.55 -28.41 -28.94
C LEU A 152 -15.93 -28.97 -29.32
N SER A 153 -16.12 -29.34 -30.59
CA SER A 153 -17.39 -29.91 -31.08
C SER A 153 -17.70 -31.28 -30.49
N SER A 154 -16.69 -32.01 -30.01
CA SER A 154 -16.87 -33.31 -29.35
C SER A 154 -17.29 -33.22 -27.87
N LEU A 155 -17.23 -32.03 -27.26
CA LEU A 155 -17.59 -31.83 -25.87
C LEU A 155 -19.12 -31.94 -25.68
N LYS A 156 -19.55 -32.76 -24.72
CA LYS A 156 -20.95 -32.83 -24.29
C LYS A 156 -21.26 -31.62 -23.41
N LEU A 157 -21.87 -30.61 -24.00
CA LEU A 157 -22.27 -29.35 -23.35
C LEU A 157 -23.77 -29.35 -23.03
N SER A 158 -24.19 -28.63 -21.98
CA SER A 158 -25.62 -28.43 -21.73
C SER A 158 -26.23 -27.49 -22.78
N PRO A 159 -27.54 -27.59 -23.06
CA PRO A 159 -28.20 -26.71 -24.03
C PRO A 159 -28.00 -25.22 -23.77
N GLU A 160 -27.96 -24.82 -22.50
CA GLU A 160 -27.74 -23.43 -22.08
C GLU A 160 -26.34 -22.93 -22.44
N VAL A 161 -25.32 -23.78 -22.23
CA VAL A 161 -23.94 -23.47 -22.60
C VAL A 161 -23.78 -23.42 -24.11
N GLN A 162 -24.39 -24.36 -24.85
CA GLN A 162 -24.37 -24.36 -26.31
C GLN A 162 -24.98 -23.07 -26.88
N GLN A 163 -26.13 -22.64 -26.36
CA GLN A 163 -26.78 -21.40 -26.78
C GLN A 163 -25.91 -20.17 -26.48
N LEU A 164 -25.28 -20.13 -25.30
CA LEU A 164 -24.36 -19.05 -24.95
C LEU A 164 -23.15 -18.99 -25.91
N LEU A 165 -22.51 -20.13 -26.17
CA LEU A 165 -21.34 -20.18 -27.06
C LEU A 165 -21.72 -19.81 -28.51
N GLU A 166 -22.90 -20.21 -28.98
CA GLU A 166 -23.39 -19.80 -30.30
C GLU A 166 -23.66 -18.29 -30.36
N ASN A 167 -24.19 -17.68 -29.28
CA ASN A 167 -24.32 -16.23 -29.19
C ASN A 167 -22.95 -15.52 -29.22
N VAL A 168 -21.96 -16.03 -28.48
CA VAL A 168 -20.59 -15.48 -28.45
C VAL A 168 -19.92 -15.61 -29.83
N LYS A 169 -20.06 -16.76 -30.48
CA LYS A 169 -19.54 -17.03 -31.83
C LYS A 169 -20.07 -16.05 -32.88
N ASN A 170 -21.37 -15.76 -32.81
CA ASN A 170 -22.04 -14.83 -33.73
C ASN A 170 -21.83 -13.35 -33.38
N LEU A 171 -21.29 -13.04 -32.19
CA LEU A 171 -20.95 -11.67 -31.82
C LEU A 171 -19.71 -11.18 -32.59
N GLU A 172 -19.79 -10.00 -33.20
CA GLU A 172 -18.65 -9.37 -33.88
C GLU A 172 -17.69 -8.75 -32.85
N ILE A 173 -16.60 -9.46 -32.57
CA ILE A 173 -15.51 -9.04 -31.70
C ILE A 173 -14.24 -8.96 -32.54
N PRO A 174 -13.79 -7.76 -32.97
CA PRO A 174 -12.59 -7.63 -33.77
C PRO A 174 -11.33 -7.89 -32.93
N TYR A 175 -10.32 -8.54 -33.48
CA TYR A 175 -8.98 -8.55 -32.88
C TYR A 175 -8.28 -7.19 -33.06
N ILE A 176 -7.86 -6.57 -31.96
CA ILE A 176 -7.08 -5.33 -31.96
C ILE A 176 -5.67 -5.62 -31.44
N GLU A 177 -4.65 -5.36 -32.25
CA GLU A 177 -3.26 -5.66 -31.90
C GLU A 177 -2.83 -4.94 -30.61
N GLY A 178 -2.28 -5.72 -29.68
CA GLY A 178 -1.83 -5.24 -28.38
C GLY A 178 -2.91 -5.25 -27.29
N GLU A 179 -4.19 -5.23 -27.63
CA GLU A 179 -5.25 -5.20 -26.62
C GLU A 179 -5.50 -6.59 -26.00
N ASP A 180 -5.75 -6.62 -24.70
CA ASP A 180 -6.02 -7.86 -23.95
C ASP A 180 -7.52 -8.00 -23.62
N PHE A 181 -8.31 -8.32 -24.65
CA PHE A 181 -9.74 -8.58 -24.46
C PHE A 181 -10.03 -9.85 -23.67
N LEU A 182 -9.22 -10.90 -23.87
CA LEU A 182 -9.38 -12.16 -23.15
C LEU A 182 -9.17 -11.97 -21.65
N GLY A 183 -8.17 -11.19 -21.23
CA GLY A 183 -7.96 -10.80 -19.84
C GLY A 183 -9.12 -9.96 -19.29
N LEU A 184 -9.60 -8.96 -20.02
CA LEU A 184 -10.78 -8.17 -19.65
C LEU A 184 -12.01 -9.06 -19.39
N LEU A 185 -12.26 -10.01 -20.29
CA LEU A 185 -13.38 -10.93 -20.19
C LEU A 185 -13.19 -11.90 -19.02
N TYR A 186 -11.98 -12.45 -18.85
CA TYR A 186 -11.66 -13.34 -17.73
C TYR A 186 -11.90 -12.66 -16.38
N MET A 187 -11.43 -11.43 -16.22
CA MET A 187 -11.68 -10.61 -15.03
C MET A 187 -13.16 -10.48 -14.71
N ALA A 188 -13.93 -10.12 -15.74
CA ALA A 188 -15.32 -9.77 -15.56
C ALA A 188 -16.19 -11.00 -15.29
N LEU A 189 -15.85 -12.15 -15.89
CA LEU A 189 -16.52 -13.42 -15.64
C LEU A 189 -16.07 -14.07 -14.31
N SER A 190 -14.81 -13.93 -13.90
CA SER A 190 -14.30 -14.53 -12.65
C SER A 190 -14.99 -13.98 -11.39
N GLN A 191 -15.62 -12.81 -11.49
CA GLN A 191 -16.42 -12.23 -10.41
C GLN A 191 -17.79 -12.90 -10.22
N LEU A 192 -18.19 -13.78 -11.15
CA LEU A 192 -19.42 -14.59 -11.07
C LEU A 192 -19.26 -15.80 -10.12
N GLY A 193 -18.02 -16.27 -9.90
CA GLY A 193 -17.69 -17.35 -8.95
C GLY A 193 -17.28 -16.83 -7.56
N GLU A 194 -17.06 -17.75 -6.60
CA GLU A 194 -16.63 -17.43 -5.22
C GLU A 194 -15.71 -16.21 -5.18
N ARG A 195 -16.12 -15.20 -4.41
CA ARG A 195 -15.46 -13.90 -4.25
C ARG A 195 -14.02 -14.07 -3.77
N LYS A 196 -13.10 -14.39 -4.69
CA LYS A 196 -11.76 -14.84 -4.30
C LYS A 196 -10.86 -13.69 -3.89
N ARG A 197 -10.29 -13.91 -2.71
CA ARG A 197 -9.34 -13.10 -1.92
C ARG A 197 -7.92 -13.13 -2.50
N LYS A 198 -7.73 -12.97 -3.82
CA LYS A 198 -6.41 -13.15 -4.45
C LYS A 198 -5.55 -11.89 -4.59
N GLY A 199 -6.04 -10.71 -4.20
CA GLY A 199 -5.25 -9.48 -4.34
C GLY A 199 -4.90 -9.11 -5.79
N SER A 200 -5.63 -9.68 -6.76
CA SER A 200 -5.47 -9.45 -8.20
C SER A 200 -6.04 -8.07 -8.55
N TYR A 201 -5.16 -7.08 -8.60
CA TYR A 201 -5.45 -5.75 -9.12
C TYR A 201 -4.90 -5.65 -10.53
N TYR A 202 -5.74 -5.25 -11.48
CA TYR A 202 -5.36 -5.24 -12.88
C TYR A 202 -4.83 -3.86 -13.27
N THR A 203 -3.75 -3.85 -14.05
CA THR A 203 -3.06 -2.62 -14.44
C THR A 203 -3.72 -2.00 -15.66
N PRO A 204 -4.18 -0.74 -15.60
CA PRO A 204 -4.61 0.00 -16.77
C PRO A 204 -3.52 0.01 -17.84
N VAL A 205 -3.93 -0.11 -19.10
CA VAL A 205 -3.01 -0.16 -20.24
C VAL A 205 -2.07 1.05 -20.30
N HIS A 206 -2.55 2.26 -20.02
CA HIS A 206 -1.71 3.47 -20.03
C HIS A 206 -0.58 3.43 -18.99
N ILE A 207 -0.80 2.83 -17.82
CA ILE A 207 0.25 2.64 -16.80
C ILE A 207 1.25 1.57 -17.26
N THR A 208 0.73 0.51 -17.89
CA THR A 208 1.54 -0.58 -18.44
C THR A 208 2.47 -0.05 -19.54
N ASP A 209 1.95 0.77 -20.46
CA ASP A 209 2.74 1.44 -21.52
C ASP A 209 3.85 2.31 -20.92
N ILE A 210 3.51 3.23 -20.01
CA ILE A 210 4.46 4.17 -19.40
C ILE A 210 5.58 3.42 -18.66
N LEU A 211 5.23 2.44 -17.84
CA LEU A 211 6.22 1.69 -17.07
C LEU A 211 7.10 0.81 -17.97
N ALA A 212 6.53 0.15 -18.98
CA ALA A 212 7.29 -0.67 -19.92
C ALA A 212 8.29 0.17 -20.73
N GLU A 213 7.87 1.35 -21.21
CA GLU A 213 8.75 2.27 -21.93
C GLU A 213 9.90 2.75 -21.04
N ARG A 214 9.59 3.27 -19.84
CA ARG A 214 10.61 3.80 -18.93
C ARG A 214 11.59 2.75 -18.45
N ALA A 215 11.11 1.57 -18.05
CA ALA A 215 11.98 0.51 -17.55
C ALA A 215 12.88 -0.04 -18.65
N LEU A 216 12.37 -0.22 -19.88
CA LEU A 216 13.17 -0.64 -21.03
C LEU A 216 14.20 0.43 -21.42
N GLU A 217 13.82 1.70 -21.45
CA GLU A 217 14.77 2.79 -21.73
C GLU A 217 15.85 2.92 -20.68
N GLN A 218 15.49 2.79 -19.40
CA GLN A 218 16.47 2.78 -18.32
C GLN A 218 17.44 1.61 -18.46
N PHE A 219 16.94 0.42 -18.82
CA PHE A 219 17.81 -0.73 -19.08
C PHE A 219 18.77 -0.45 -20.24
N ILE A 220 18.27 0.04 -21.38
CA ILE A 220 19.09 0.37 -22.55
C ILE A 220 20.18 1.42 -22.21
N LYS A 221 19.89 2.38 -21.34
CA LYS A 221 20.88 3.38 -20.87
C LYS A 221 21.97 2.76 -20.01
N ASN A 222 21.64 1.75 -19.21
CA ASN A 222 22.57 1.08 -18.30
C ASN A 222 23.38 -0.03 -19.00
N ALA A 223 22.82 -0.63 -20.05
CA ALA A 223 23.36 -1.84 -20.67
C ALA A 223 24.62 -1.55 -21.50
N GLU A 224 25.62 -2.41 -21.34
CA GLU A 224 26.65 -2.60 -22.35
C GLU A 224 26.06 -3.42 -23.52
N ALA A 225 26.75 -3.49 -24.66
CA ALA A 225 26.23 -4.21 -25.82
C ALA A 225 25.96 -5.69 -25.48
N THR A 226 24.67 -6.09 -25.45
CA THR A 226 24.24 -7.48 -25.25
C THR A 226 23.51 -7.99 -26.49
N ASP A 227 23.78 -9.23 -26.90
CA ASP A 227 23.14 -9.87 -28.06
C ASP A 227 21.63 -10.11 -27.87
N SER A 228 21.18 -10.35 -26.63
CA SER A 228 19.77 -10.57 -26.28
C SER A 228 19.49 -10.23 -24.82
N ILE A 229 18.33 -9.64 -24.54
CA ILE A 229 17.88 -9.23 -23.19
C ILE A 229 17.00 -10.32 -22.56
N GLU A 230 17.27 -10.70 -21.32
CA GLU A 230 16.41 -11.60 -20.53
C GLU A 230 15.40 -10.81 -19.67
N ILE A 231 14.11 -10.93 -19.99
CA ILE A 231 13.04 -10.16 -19.36
C ILE A 231 12.03 -11.10 -18.69
N ILE A 232 11.52 -10.74 -17.52
CA ILE A 232 10.44 -11.50 -16.87
C ILE A 232 9.37 -10.60 -16.25
N ASP A 233 8.11 -11.03 -16.40
CA ASP A 233 7.01 -10.65 -15.51
C ASP A 233 6.71 -11.81 -14.54
N PRO A 234 7.04 -11.66 -13.24
CA PRO A 234 6.91 -12.74 -12.27
C PRO A 234 5.47 -12.99 -11.79
N CYS A 235 4.51 -12.22 -12.27
CA CYS A 235 3.10 -12.28 -11.89
C CYS A 235 2.24 -11.79 -13.07
N CYS A 236 2.44 -12.43 -14.22
CA CYS A 236 2.10 -11.85 -15.51
C CYS A 236 0.60 -11.73 -15.79
N GLY A 237 -0.25 -12.40 -15.02
CA GLY A 237 -1.68 -12.50 -15.30
C GLY A 237 -1.91 -12.95 -16.74
N SER A 238 -2.76 -12.23 -17.46
CA SER A 238 -3.04 -12.44 -18.89
C SER A 238 -2.01 -11.81 -19.85
N GLY A 239 -0.86 -11.37 -19.34
CA GLY A 239 0.33 -11.04 -20.12
C GLY A 239 0.41 -9.59 -20.62
N ASN A 240 -0.31 -8.64 -20.02
CA ASN A 240 -0.36 -7.26 -20.52
C ASN A 240 1.04 -6.62 -20.65
N PHE A 241 1.91 -6.74 -19.64
CA PHE A 241 3.30 -6.25 -19.75
C PHE A 241 4.10 -6.95 -20.86
N LEU A 242 3.93 -8.27 -21.02
CA LEU A 242 4.63 -9.04 -22.07
C LEU A 242 4.24 -8.57 -23.47
N ILE A 243 2.95 -8.30 -23.69
CA ILE A 243 2.44 -7.75 -24.95
C ILE A 243 3.07 -6.39 -25.25
N ARG A 244 3.09 -5.49 -24.26
CA ARG A 244 3.66 -4.14 -24.40
C ARG A 244 5.16 -4.18 -24.68
N LEU A 245 5.90 -5.00 -23.92
CA LEU A 245 7.34 -5.20 -24.11
C LEU A 245 7.64 -5.76 -25.50
N TYR A 246 6.89 -6.76 -25.98
CA TYR A 246 7.06 -7.28 -27.34
C TYR A 246 6.94 -6.18 -28.40
N LEU A 247 5.89 -5.35 -28.33
CA LEU A 247 5.67 -4.25 -29.27
C LEU A 247 6.83 -3.24 -29.26
N LEU A 248 7.32 -2.87 -28.06
CA LEU A 248 8.44 -1.95 -27.90
C LEU A 248 9.76 -2.53 -28.44
N LEU A 249 10.06 -3.78 -28.10
CA LEU A 249 11.28 -4.48 -28.53
C LEU A 249 11.30 -4.69 -30.04
N LYS A 250 10.16 -5.09 -30.62
CA LYS A 250 9.97 -5.22 -32.08
C LYS A 250 10.22 -3.88 -32.76
N LYS A 251 9.63 -2.80 -32.26
CA LYS A 251 9.82 -1.43 -32.78
C LYS A 251 11.27 -0.98 -32.72
N LYS A 252 11.98 -1.29 -31.62
CA LYS A 252 13.40 -0.94 -31.43
C LYS A 252 14.38 -1.96 -32.06
N ASN A 253 13.89 -3.05 -32.66
CA ASN A 253 14.68 -4.12 -33.27
C ASN A 253 15.69 -4.81 -32.31
N ILE A 254 15.28 -4.98 -31.06
CA ILE A 254 16.10 -5.55 -29.98
C ILE A 254 15.76 -7.03 -29.79
N SER A 255 16.77 -7.87 -29.69
CA SER A 255 16.58 -9.29 -29.37
C SER A 255 16.29 -9.50 -27.89
N ALA A 256 15.34 -10.37 -27.58
CA ALA A 256 14.94 -10.60 -26.19
C ALA A 256 14.31 -11.97 -25.96
N ARG A 257 14.36 -12.40 -24.71
CA ARG A 257 13.59 -13.51 -24.17
C ARG A 257 12.60 -12.99 -23.15
N LEU A 258 11.31 -13.13 -23.46
CA LEU A 258 10.21 -12.73 -22.58
C LEU A 258 9.73 -13.92 -21.75
N SER A 259 9.86 -13.84 -20.43
CA SER A 259 9.36 -14.88 -19.51
C SER A 259 8.15 -14.35 -18.73
N GLY A 260 7.18 -15.21 -18.43
CA GLY A 260 6.01 -14.84 -17.63
C GLY A 260 5.60 -15.96 -16.68
N PHE A 261 5.46 -15.65 -15.39
CA PHE A 261 4.95 -16.59 -14.39
C PHE A 261 3.65 -16.08 -13.79
N ASP A 262 2.68 -16.97 -13.59
CA ASP A 262 1.52 -16.69 -12.75
C ASP A 262 1.03 -18.00 -12.09
N ILE A 263 0.46 -17.89 -10.89
CA ILE A 263 -0.13 -19.03 -10.19
C ILE A 263 -1.46 -19.48 -10.80
N ASP A 264 -2.09 -18.63 -11.60
CA ASP A 264 -3.39 -18.91 -12.22
C ASP A 264 -3.21 -19.53 -13.62
N PRO A 265 -3.53 -20.84 -13.78
CA PRO A 265 -3.38 -21.53 -15.06
C PRO A 265 -4.26 -20.96 -16.18
N ILE A 266 -5.39 -20.32 -15.85
CA ILE A 266 -6.24 -19.67 -16.86
C ILE A 266 -5.56 -18.39 -17.35
N ALA A 267 -5.00 -17.61 -16.43
CA ALA A 267 -4.30 -16.37 -16.77
C ALA A 267 -3.06 -16.67 -17.64
N THR A 268 -2.24 -17.66 -17.28
CA THR A 268 -1.07 -18.05 -18.09
C THR A 268 -1.46 -18.59 -19.47
N ALA A 269 -2.58 -19.31 -19.57
CA ALA A 269 -3.11 -19.75 -20.86
C ALA A 269 -3.55 -18.57 -21.73
N ILE A 270 -4.23 -17.58 -21.15
CA ILE A 270 -4.59 -16.33 -21.86
C ILE A 270 -3.34 -15.59 -22.31
N ALA A 271 -2.35 -15.41 -21.42
CA ALA A 271 -1.09 -14.76 -21.75
C ALA A 271 -0.39 -15.45 -22.93
N THR A 272 -0.36 -16.78 -22.92
CA THR A 272 0.19 -17.59 -24.00
C THR A 272 -0.55 -17.33 -25.32
N ILE A 273 -1.88 -17.35 -25.31
CA ILE A 273 -2.71 -17.06 -26.49
C ILE A 273 -2.44 -15.64 -27.01
N ASN A 274 -2.39 -14.64 -26.13
CA ASN A 274 -2.11 -13.26 -26.50
C ASN A 274 -0.74 -13.11 -27.17
N MET A 275 0.30 -13.78 -26.64
CA MET A 275 1.63 -13.80 -27.26
C MET A 275 1.62 -14.47 -28.64
N PHE A 276 0.90 -15.59 -28.81
CA PHE A 276 0.71 -16.20 -30.13
C PHE A 276 -0.03 -15.30 -31.11
N LEU A 277 -1.09 -14.63 -30.66
CA LEU A 277 -1.88 -13.73 -31.51
C LEU A 277 -1.00 -12.60 -32.04
N ILE A 278 -0.15 -12.00 -31.21
CA ILE A 278 0.68 -10.87 -31.60
C ILE A 278 1.96 -11.26 -32.36
N MET A 279 2.62 -12.35 -31.98
CA MET A 279 3.87 -12.81 -32.60
C MET A 279 3.65 -13.61 -33.88
N GLY A 280 2.48 -14.23 -34.02
CA GLY A 280 2.21 -15.23 -35.06
C GLY A 280 2.76 -16.62 -34.68
N PHE A 281 2.41 -17.62 -35.50
CA PHE A 281 2.86 -19.00 -35.31
C PHE A 281 4.10 -19.27 -36.18
N PRO A 282 5.18 -19.84 -35.62
CA PRO A 282 6.34 -20.23 -36.41
C PRO A 282 5.96 -21.30 -37.44
N ALA A 283 6.70 -21.30 -38.55
CA ALA A 283 6.46 -22.21 -39.67
C ALA A 283 6.90 -23.66 -39.39
N SER A 284 7.68 -23.92 -38.33
CA SER A 284 8.26 -25.25 -38.05
C SER A 284 7.48 -26.03 -36.99
N GLU A 285 7.25 -27.32 -37.28
CA GLU A 285 6.38 -28.27 -36.54
C GLU A 285 6.88 -28.70 -35.14
N LYS A 286 8.07 -28.28 -34.70
CA LYS A 286 8.64 -28.72 -33.42
C LYS A 286 8.17 -27.86 -32.25
N VAL A 287 6.87 -27.88 -31.98
CA VAL A 287 6.30 -27.36 -30.72
C VAL A 287 6.54 -28.40 -29.63
N ASN A 288 7.67 -28.31 -28.93
CA ASN A 288 7.88 -29.08 -27.70
C ASN A 288 6.98 -28.54 -26.58
N ARG A 289 6.58 -29.41 -25.64
CA ARG A 289 5.68 -29.10 -24.49
C ARG A 289 6.15 -27.93 -23.60
N SER A 290 7.40 -27.48 -23.76
CA SER A 290 7.91 -26.21 -23.26
C SER A 290 7.87 -25.22 -24.43
N LEU A 291 6.85 -24.37 -24.49
CA LEU A 291 6.60 -23.44 -25.60
C LEU A 291 7.73 -22.40 -25.72
N MET A 292 8.83 -22.75 -26.36
CA MET A 292 9.81 -21.80 -26.90
C MET A 292 9.53 -21.64 -28.38
N LEU A 293 9.15 -20.43 -28.79
CA LEU A 293 8.88 -20.12 -30.19
C LEU A 293 9.93 -19.12 -30.66
N GLU A 294 10.72 -19.53 -31.64
CA GLU A 294 11.61 -18.63 -32.38
C GLU A 294 10.77 -17.84 -33.40
N ALA A 295 10.18 -16.73 -32.98
CA ALA A 295 9.58 -15.76 -33.90
C ALA A 295 10.59 -14.63 -34.16
N GLY A 296 11.69 -14.96 -34.83
CA GLY A 296 12.78 -14.02 -35.09
C GLY A 296 13.60 -13.69 -33.83
N LYS A 297 13.97 -12.41 -33.66
CA LYS A 297 14.84 -11.93 -32.57
C LYS A 297 14.23 -12.05 -31.17
N ILE A 298 12.93 -12.30 -31.05
CA ILE A 298 12.22 -12.33 -29.76
C ILE A 298 11.59 -13.71 -29.57
N ASN A 299 11.88 -14.34 -28.43
CA ASN A 299 11.20 -15.56 -28.00
C ASN A 299 10.46 -15.32 -26.68
N PHE A 300 9.51 -16.20 -26.34
CA PHE A 300 8.80 -16.15 -25.07
C PHE A 300 8.65 -17.51 -24.40
N MET A 301 8.40 -17.49 -23.09
CA MET A 301 8.12 -18.65 -22.24
C MET A 301 7.14 -18.22 -21.14
N ILE A 302 5.99 -18.87 -21.06
CA ILE A 302 4.99 -18.58 -20.02
C ILE A 302 4.69 -19.88 -19.27
N GLU A 303 4.74 -19.84 -17.94
CA GLU A 303 4.59 -21.03 -17.09
C GLU A 303 3.68 -20.76 -15.90
N THR A 304 2.89 -21.77 -15.52
CA THR A 304 2.07 -21.72 -14.30
C THR A 304 2.92 -22.10 -13.09
N ILE A 305 3.46 -21.10 -12.40
CA ILE A 305 4.45 -21.26 -11.32
C ILE A 305 4.13 -20.27 -10.19
N ASP A 306 4.30 -20.71 -8.94
CA ASP A 306 4.40 -19.79 -7.81
C ASP A 306 5.80 -19.20 -7.71
N THR A 307 5.95 -17.95 -8.15
CA THR A 307 7.22 -17.21 -8.12
C THR A 307 7.84 -17.18 -6.72
N LEU A 308 7.04 -17.07 -5.66
CA LEU A 308 7.59 -16.97 -4.31
C LEU A 308 8.16 -18.29 -3.79
N ASP A 309 7.78 -19.42 -4.40
CA ASP A 309 8.33 -20.75 -4.15
C ASP A 309 9.37 -21.19 -5.20
N PHE A 310 9.46 -20.48 -6.32
CA PHE A 310 10.37 -20.80 -7.41
C PHE A 310 11.80 -20.34 -7.12
N THR A 311 12.73 -21.29 -7.20
CA THR A 311 14.17 -21.05 -7.13
C THR A 311 14.82 -21.41 -8.46
N SER A 312 15.65 -20.52 -8.98
CA SER A 312 16.41 -20.74 -10.21
C SER A 312 17.74 -20.01 -10.12
N ASP A 313 18.77 -20.57 -10.77
CA ASP A 313 20.06 -19.89 -10.95
C ASP A 313 20.00 -18.83 -12.07
N LYS A 314 18.84 -18.71 -12.75
CA LYS A 314 18.64 -17.73 -13.82
C LYS A 314 18.44 -16.33 -13.24
N SER A 315 19.20 -15.36 -13.74
CA SER A 315 19.00 -13.94 -13.46
C SER A 315 18.55 -13.17 -14.70
N TYR A 316 17.84 -12.07 -14.48
CA TYR A 316 17.16 -11.28 -15.50
C TYR A 316 17.74 -9.88 -15.62
N ASP A 317 17.72 -9.35 -16.84
CA ASP A 317 18.14 -8.00 -17.19
C ASP A 317 17.05 -6.97 -16.87
N LEU A 318 15.78 -7.36 -17.06
CA LEU A 318 14.61 -6.56 -16.73
C LEU A 318 13.55 -7.43 -16.03
N ILE A 319 13.16 -7.04 -14.82
CA ILE A 319 12.01 -7.62 -14.11
C ILE A 319 10.93 -6.54 -14.06
N ILE A 320 9.75 -6.82 -14.61
CA ILE A 320 8.67 -5.83 -14.73
C ILE A 320 7.31 -6.46 -14.52
N GLY A 321 6.41 -5.78 -13.82
CA GLY A 321 5.07 -6.31 -13.57
C GLY A 321 4.25 -5.51 -12.57
N ASN A 322 3.11 -6.09 -12.19
CA ASN A 322 2.27 -5.59 -11.10
C ASN A 322 2.06 -6.70 -10.06
N PRO A 323 2.94 -6.80 -9.04
CA PRO A 323 2.84 -7.85 -8.05
C PRO A 323 1.52 -7.77 -7.27
N PRO A 324 0.96 -8.89 -6.79
CA PRO A 324 -0.31 -8.90 -6.06
C PRO A 324 -0.21 -8.11 -4.76
N TRP A 325 -1.30 -7.43 -4.37
CA TRP A 325 -1.34 -6.61 -3.13
C TRP A 325 -2.31 -7.19 -2.11
N GLY A 326 -1.86 -7.31 -0.85
CA GLY A 326 -2.72 -7.75 0.24
C GLY A 326 -3.23 -9.18 0.11
N TYR A 327 -2.48 -10.06 -0.56
CA TYR A 327 -2.77 -11.48 -0.58
C TYR A 327 -2.78 -12.05 0.86
N HIS A 328 -3.73 -12.94 1.13
CA HIS A 328 -3.87 -13.57 2.43
C HIS A 328 -3.19 -14.93 2.46
N PHE A 329 -1.95 -14.95 2.94
CA PHE A 329 -1.21 -16.18 3.17
C PHE A 329 -1.80 -16.99 4.34
N SER A 330 -1.86 -18.30 4.18
CA SER A 330 -2.12 -19.27 5.24
C SER A 330 -0.97 -19.33 6.24
N LYS A 331 -1.20 -19.94 7.41
CA LYS A 331 -0.16 -20.12 8.44
C LYS A 331 1.04 -20.93 7.93
N ARG A 332 0.79 -21.90 7.06
CA ARG A 332 1.84 -22.75 6.47
C ARG A 332 2.72 -21.92 5.54
N GLU A 333 2.10 -21.23 4.57
CA GLU A 333 2.82 -20.32 3.65
C GLU A 333 3.64 -19.29 4.44
N LEU A 334 3.08 -18.65 5.46
CA LEU A 334 3.81 -17.68 6.29
C LEU A 334 5.05 -18.28 6.99
N THR A 335 5.01 -19.56 7.35
CA THR A 335 6.15 -20.24 8.00
C THR A 335 7.28 -20.48 7.01
N GLU A 336 6.95 -20.94 5.81
CA GLU A 336 7.91 -21.19 4.72
C GLU A 336 8.50 -19.85 4.21
N LEU A 337 7.65 -18.84 3.99
CA LEU A 337 8.08 -17.50 3.57
C LEU A 337 9.00 -16.81 4.58
N LYS A 338 8.75 -16.98 5.88
CA LYS A 338 9.60 -16.42 6.94
C LYS A 338 11.03 -16.97 6.90
N GLN A 339 11.22 -18.20 6.44
CA GLN A 339 12.55 -18.80 6.30
C GLN A 339 13.26 -18.32 5.03
N ARG A 340 12.50 -18.01 3.98
CA ARG A 340 13.03 -17.64 2.66
C ARG A 340 13.31 -16.13 2.50
N TYR A 341 12.50 -15.28 3.11
CA TYR A 341 12.50 -13.83 2.85
C TYR A 341 12.78 -12.98 4.10
N GLN A 342 13.70 -12.03 3.97
CA GLN A 342 14.10 -11.09 5.02
C GLN A 342 13.08 -9.97 5.24
N ALA A 343 12.28 -9.60 4.22
CA ALA A 343 11.24 -8.59 4.32
C ALA A 343 10.11 -8.99 5.30
N TYR A 344 10.06 -10.27 5.69
CA TYR A 344 9.10 -10.77 6.66
C TYR A 344 9.27 -10.11 8.03
N SER A 345 8.31 -9.26 8.42
CA SER A 345 8.28 -8.59 9.74
C SER A 345 6.92 -8.75 10.43
N GLY A 346 6.50 -10.00 10.63
CA GLY A 346 5.29 -10.37 11.39
C GLY A 346 3.99 -10.36 10.56
N SER A 347 3.73 -9.30 9.79
CA SER A 347 2.66 -9.22 8.79
C SER A 347 3.28 -8.79 7.46
N VAL A 348 3.39 -9.72 6.52
CA VAL A 348 4.06 -9.45 5.23
C VAL A 348 3.02 -9.24 4.12
N GLU A 349 3.23 -8.19 3.33
CA GLU A 349 2.45 -7.96 2.11
C GLU A 349 3.12 -8.68 0.95
N SER A 350 2.31 -9.32 0.10
CA SER A 350 2.80 -10.07 -1.06
C SER A 350 3.70 -9.24 -1.97
N SER A 351 3.36 -7.98 -2.25
CA SER A 351 4.19 -7.08 -3.06
C SER A 351 5.61 -6.90 -2.50
N CYS A 352 5.78 -6.93 -1.17
CA CYS A 352 7.11 -6.81 -0.56
C CYS A 352 7.98 -8.04 -0.87
N LEU A 353 7.38 -9.23 -0.88
CA LEU A 353 8.08 -10.48 -1.20
C LEU A 353 8.50 -10.52 -2.67
N PHE A 354 7.64 -10.04 -3.57
CA PHE A 354 7.98 -9.91 -4.99
C PHE A 354 9.11 -8.90 -5.24
N ILE A 355 9.15 -7.78 -4.51
CA ILE A 355 10.27 -6.83 -4.58
C ILE A 355 11.58 -7.51 -4.14
N GLU A 356 11.57 -8.22 -3.01
CA GLU A 356 12.76 -8.92 -2.52
C GLU A 356 13.22 -10.01 -3.49
N TRP A 357 12.29 -10.81 -4.01
CA TRP A 357 12.58 -11.81 -5.04
C TRP A 357 13.17 -11.16 -6.30
N ALA A 358 12.60 -10.04 -6.76
CA ALA A 358 13.11 -9.35 -7.94
C ALA A 358 14.53 -8.81 -7.71
N ILE A 359 14.81 -8.19 -6.57
CA ILE A 359 16.16 -7.72 -6.21
C ILE A 359 17.16 -8.88 -6.24
N ALA A 360 16.79 -10.05 -5.70
CA ALA A 360 17.65 -11.22 -5.68
C ALA A 360 17.94 -11.79 -7.09
N ASN A 361 16.96 -11.74 -8.00
CA ASN A 361 17.02 -12.34 -9.34
C ASN A 361 17.41 -11.37 -10.47
N LEU A 362 17.61 -10.08 -10.18
CA LEU A 362 18.13 -9.11 -11.16
C LEU A 362 19.62 -9.32 -11.41
N ARG A 363 20.12 -9.11 -12.62
CA ARG A 363 21.57 -8.98 -12.84
C ARG A 363 22.08 -7.66 -12.29
N GLN A 364 23.38 -7.56 -12.06
CA GLN A 364 24.02 -6.28 -11.80
C GLN A 364 23.71 -5.32 -12.97
N ASN A 365 23.30 -4.08 -12.67
CA ASN A 365 22.79 -3.08 -13.62
C ASN A 365 21.46 -3.43 -14.31
N GLY A 366 20.83 -4.57 -13.95
CA GLY A 366 19.48 -4.91 -14.38
C GLY A 366 18.44 -3.98 -13.76
N VAL A 367 17.28 -3.86 -14.40
CA VAL A 367 16.22 -2.91 -14.03
C VAL A 367 15.00 -3.62 -13.46
N LEU A 368 14.47 -3.08 -12.36
CA LEU A 368 13.18 -3.39 -11.78
C LEU A 368 12.17 -2.34 -12.23
N GLY A 369 11.01 -2.76 -12.75
CA GLY A 369 9.88 -1.89 -13.06
C GLY A 369 8.59 -2.41 -12.44
N PHE A 370 8.11 -1.86 -11.32
CA PHE A 370 6.88 -2.33 -10.68
C PHE A 370 5.80 -1.27 -10.51
N VAL A 371 4.55 -1.72 -10.58
CA VAL A 371 3.38 -0.97 -10.11
C VAL A 371 3.11 -1.34 -8.65
N LEU A 372 3.07 -0.36 -7.75
CA LEU A 372 3.00 -0.58 -6.30
C LEU A 372 2.01 0.37 -5.61
N PRO A 373 1.47 0.01 -4.44
CA PRO A 373 0.71 0.95 -3.63
C PRO A 373 1.67 2.01 -3.05
N GLU A 374 1.24 3.28 -3.00
CA GLU A 374 2.03 4.41 -2.44
C GLU A 374 2.47 4.16 -0.99
N SER A 375 1.73 3.33 -0.24
CA SER A 375 2.06 2.96 1.14
C SER A 375 3.48 2.40 1.29
N ILE A 376 4.01 1.75 0.25
CA ILE A 376 5.38 1.21 0.24
C ILE A 376 6.42 2.28 0.59
N LEU A 377 6.16 3.55 0.23
CA LEU A 377 7.09 4.66 0.40
C LEU A 377 7.24 5.15 1.84
N ASN A 378 6.22 4.99 2.70
CA ASN A 378 6.22 5.65 4.02
C ASN A 378 5.66 4.82 5.20
N VAL A 379 4.90 3.75 4.96
CA VAL A 379 4.28 3.01 6.07
C VAL A 379 5.33 2.16 6.79
N THR A 380 5.30 2.16 8.12
CA THR A 380 6.31 1.50 8.97
C THR A 380 6.42 -0.01 8.73
N SER A 381 5.34 -0.71 8.39
CA SER A 381 5.37 -2.15 8.06
C SER A 381 6.23 -2.46 6.83
N HIS A 382 6.48 -1.48 5.96
CA HIS A 382 7.33 -1.62 4.78
C HIS A 382 8.76 -1.14 5.00
N MET A 383 9.14 -0.82 6.25
CA MET A 383 10.50 -0.35 6.55
C MET A 383 11.58 -1.30 6.03
N LYS A 384 11.41 -2.62 6.26
CA LYS A 384 12.43 -3.61 5.89
C LYS A 384 12.59 -3.74 4.38
N ILE A 385 11.51 -3.71 3.62
CA ILE A 385 11.59 -3.79 2.16
C ILE A 385 12.14 -2.50 1.54
N ARG A 386 11.86 -1.32 2.12
CA ARG A 386 12.51 -0.08 1.70
C ARG A 386 14.02 -0.10 1.94
N GLU A 387 14.44 -0.63 3.09
CA GLU A 387 15.87 -0.84 3.36
C GLU A 387 16.51 -1.71 2.28
N LEU A 388 15.93 -2.89 1.99
CA LEU A 388 16.42 -3.79 0.96
C LEU A 388 16.46 -3.13 -0.42
N LEU A 389 15.41 -2.41 -0.81
CA LEU A 389 15.35 -1.69 -2.07
C LEU A 389 16.47 -0.63 -2.16
N LEU A 390 16.60 0.25 -1.16
CA LEU A 390 17.60 1.34 -1.18
C LEU A 390 19.04 0.84 -1.06
N THR A 391 19.27 -0.30 -0.42
CA THR A 391 20.63 -0.86 -0.24
C THR A 391 21.10 -1.65 -1.45
N ASN A 392 20.20 -2.28 -2.20
CA ASN A 392 20.54 -3.15 -3.33
C ASN A 392 20.19 -2.55 -4.70
N THR A 393 19.51 -1.40 -4.74
CA THR A 393 19.13 -0.73 -5.97
C THR A 393 19.36 0.77 -5.89
N ARG A 394 19.59 1.39 -7.06
CA ARG A 394 19.49 2.83 -7.27
C ARG A 394 18.09 3.12 -7.80
N LEU A 395 17.34 3.97 -7.10
CA LEU A 395 16.03 4.43 -7.57
C LEU A 395 16.20 5.38 -8.77
N ASP A 396 15.72 5.00 -9.94
CA ASP A 396 15.86 5.82 -11.15
C ASP A 396 14.62 6.70 -11.37
N ASP A 397 13.41 6.15 -11.13
CA ASP A 397 12.16 6.90 -11.28
C ASP A 397 11.06 6.39 -10.33
N ILE A 398 10.27 7.31 -9.77
CA ILE A 398 9.03 7.01 -9.05
C ILE A 398 8.00 8.07 -9.40
N GLU A 399 6.89 7.67 -9.99
CA GLU A 399 5.78 8.58 -10.32
C GLU A 399 4.50 8.19 -9.61
N GLN A 400 3.80 9.17 -9.05
CA GLN A 400 2.43 8.99 -8.57
C GLN A 400 1.47 9.02 -9.75
N THR A 401 0.70 7.95 -9.93
CA THR A 401 -0.29 7.91 -11.01
C THR A 401 -1.45 8.83 -10.67
N SER A 402 -1.76 9.79 -11.54
CA SER A 402 -2.80 10.82 -11.32
C SER A 402 -4.22 10.27 -11.14
N LYS A 403 -4.46 9.02 -11.53
CA LYS A 403 -5.75 8.33 -11.42
C LYS A 403 -5.70 7.20 -10.40
N ARG A 404 -6.64 7.20 -9.46
CA ARG A 404 -6.91 6.04 -8.60
C ARG A 404 -7.44 4.91 -9.48
N PHE A 405 -6.88 3.71 -9.40
CA PHE A 405 -7.51 2.57 -10.07
C PHE A 405 -8.96 2.44 -9.61
N SER A 406 -9.84 2.04 -10.52
CA SER A 406 -11.22 1.73 -10.16
C SER A 406 -11.23 0.63 -9.08
N ASN A 407 -11.93 0.90 -7.97
CA ASN A 407 -11.97 0.07 -6.76
C ASN A 407 -10.66 -0.09 -5.96
N VAL A 408 -9.62 0.71 -6.22
CA VAL A 408 -8.43 0.83 -5.36
C VAL A 408 -8.47 2.16 -4.61
N TYR A 409 -8.59 2.06 -3.29
CA TYR A 409 -8.68 3.23 -2.41
C TYR A 409 -7.31 3.83 -2.00
N SER A 410 -6.21 3.16 -2.34
CA SER A 410 -4.83 3.64 -2.14
C SER A 410 -4.31 4.29 -3.42
N SER A 411 -3.54 5.38 -3.30
CA SER A 411 -2.79 5.90 -4.43
C SER A 411 -1.77 4.87 -4.90
N VAL A 412 -1.40 4.95 -6.18
CA VAL A 412 -0.53 4.00 -6.85
C VAL A 412 0.68 4.73 -7.40
N ILE A 413 1.80 4.03 -7.41
CA ILE A 413 3.04 4.51 -8.00
C ILE A 413 3.54 3.53 -9.07
N THR A 414 4.27 4.07 -10.02
CA THR A 414 5.25 3.30 -10.81
C THR A 414 6.62 3.48 -10.16
N LEU A 415 7.41 2.41 -10.11
CA LEU A 415 8.77 2.39 -9.57
C LEU A 415 9.69 1.80 -10.64
N VAL A 416 10.76 2.53 -10.98
CA VAL A 416 11.89 2.04 -11.77
C VAL A 416 13.16 2.14 -10.92
N ALA A 417 13.89 1.03 -10.78
CA ALA A 417 15.12 0.98 -10.02
C ALA A 417 16.15 0.03 -10.65
N THR A 418 17.43 0.41 -10.63
CA THR A 418 18.53 -0.36 -11.19
C THR A 418 19.25 -1.12 -10.07
N ARG A 419 19.45 -2.43 -10.21
CA ARG A 419 20.27 -3.21 -9.26
C ARG A 419 21.70 -2.69 -9.28
N SER A 420 22.17 -2.23 -8.12
CA SER A 420 23.52 -1.73 -7.96
C SER A 420 23.93 -1.78 -6.49
N THR A 421 25.23 -1.94 -6.22
CA THR A 421 25.79 -2.01 -4.87
C THR A 421 26.41 -0.69 -4.41
N ASN A 422 26.54 0.30 -5.31
CA ASN A 422 27.21 1.59 -5.06
C ASN A 422 26.25 2.78 -5.29
N ASN A 423 25.24 2.94 -4.43
CA ASN A 423 24.11 3.86 -4.69
C ASN A 423 24.06 5.10 -3.79
N LYS A 424 25.08 5.34 -2.96
CA LYS A 424 25.00 6.39 -1.94
C LYS A 424 24.98 7.80 -2.54
N ASN A 425 25.86 8.06 -3.51
CA ASN A 425 26.12 9.41 -4.03
C ASN A 425 25.49 9.70 -5.40
N THR A 426 24.60 8.84 -5.90
CA THR A 426 23.91 9.09 -7.16
C THR A 426 22.74 10.04 -6.93
N ASN A 427 22.63 11.06 -7.77
CA ASN A 427 21.39 11.83 -7.90
C ASN A 427 20.33 10.90 -8.48
N ASN A 428 19.20 10.81 -7.79
CA ASN A 428 18.10 9.93 -8.15
C ASN A 428 16.88 10.78 -8.54
N ILE A 429 15.68 10.28 -8.22
CA ILE A 429 14.39 10.94 -8.41
C ILE A 429 14.45 12.42 -8.00
N SER A 430 14.04 13.30 -8.91
CA SER A 430 14.00 14.75 -8.69
C SER A 430 15.34 15.38 -8.30
N ASN A 431 16.47 14.78 -8.70
CA ASN A 431 17.84 15.19 -8.36
C ASN A 431 18.15 15.16 -6.85
N ILE A 432 17.44 14.34 -6.08
CA ILE A 432 17.73 14.11 -4.65
C ILE A 432 18.65 12.90 -4.52
N THR A 433 19.69 13.01 -3.69
CA THR A 433 20.62 11.91 -3.43
C THR A 433 19.97 10.79 -2.62
N GLN A 434 20.22 9.53 -3.01
CA GLN A 434 19.62 8.37 -2.34
C GLN A 434 19.98 8.27 -0.86
N VAL A 435 21.18 8.75 -0.47
CA VAL A 435 21.65 8.80 0.92
C VAL A 435 20.62 9.42 1.86
N ARG A 436 19.87 10.44 1.39
CA ARG A 436 18.81 11.05 2.18
C ARG A 436 17.81 10.01 2.72
N TYR A 437 17.41 9.06 1.89
CA TYR A 437 16.44 8.02 2.27
C TYR A 437 17.10 6.93 3.11
N LEU A 438 18.40 6.64 2.91
CA LEU A 438 19.15 5.67 3.71
C LEU A 438 19.37 6.16 5.15
N GLU A 439 19.51 7.46 5.35
CA GLU A 439 19.80 8.05 6.67
C GLU A 439 18.56 8.44 7.47
N ASN A 440 17.38 8.53 6.85
CA ASN A 440 16.19 8.96 7.57
C ASN A 440 15.53 7.81 8.36
N PRO A 441 14.80 8.12 9.43
CA PRO A 441 13.99 7.15 10.16
C PRO A 441 13.06 6.34 9.24
N HIS A 442 13.13 5.02 9.38
CA HIS A 442 12.30 4.06 8.65
C HIS A 442 12.49 4.05 7.13
N TYR A 443 13.57 4.62 6.61
CA TYR A 443 13.90 4.58 5.17
C TYR A 443 12.81 5.18 4.28
N ILE A 444 12.17 6.27 4.71
CA ILE A 444 11.01 6.86 4.02
C ILE A 444 11.44 7.49 2.70
N ILE A 445 10.77 7.11 1.61
CA ILE A 445 11.04 7.64 0.27
C ILE A 445 10.03 8.76 0.00
N ASN A 446 10.31 9.97 0.47
CA ASN A 446 9.44 11.12 0.20
C ASN A 446 9.74 11.75 -1.16
N ILE A 447 8.91 11.45 -2.15
CA ILE A 447 9.02 11.95 -3.53
C ILE A 447 8.36 13.31 -3.75
N ALA A 448 7.64 13.86 -2.75
CA ALA A 448 6.96 15.15 -2.86
C ALA A 448 7.86 16.35 -2.50
N THR A 449 9.13 16.10 -2.16
CA THR A 449 10.09 17.16 -1.80
C THR A 449 10.89 17.57 -3.03
N SER A 450 11.05 18.87 -3.27
CA SER A 450 11.92 19.39 -4.35
C SER A 450 13.40 19.39 -3.95
N CYS A 451 14.30 19.55 -4.93
CA CYS A 451 15.74 19.70 -4.67
C CYS A 451 16.04 20.88 -3.72
N GLN A 452 15.45 22.05 -4.00
CA GLN A 452 15.59 23.24 -3.17
C GLN A 452 15.09 23.04 -1.73
N GLU A 453 13.97 22.32 -1.57
CA GLU A 453 13.45 22.01 -0.23
C GLU A 453 14.36 21.03 0.52
N ASN A 454 14.94 20.06 -0.19
CA ASN A 454 15.90 19.13 0.40
C ASN A 454 17.18 19.84 0.85
N GLU A 455 17.69 20.81 0.08
CA GLU A 455 18.85 21.62 0.48
C GLU A 455 18.63 22.31 1.83
N ILE A 456 17.43 22.86 2.05
CA ILE A 456 17.04 23.46 3.34
C ILE A 456 17.01 22.42 4.45
N VAL A 457 16.43 21.23 4.20
CA VAL A 457 16.39 20.13 5.17
C VAL A 457 17.82 19.69 5.55
N GLN A 458 18.71 19.54 4.57
CA GLN A 458 20.10 19.16 4.83
C GLN A 458 20.84 20.24 5.60
N HIS A 459 20.68 21.52 5.23
CA HIS A 459 21.23 22.65 5.96
C HIS A 459 20.81 22.64 7.43
N MET A 460 19.51 22.44 7.69
CA MET A 460 19.00 22.31 9.06
C MET A 460 19.58 21.11 9.79
N LYS A 461 19.69 19.94 9.16
CA LYS A 461 20.22 18.69 9.75
C LYS A 461 21.71 18.81 10.09
N GLN A 462 22.49 19.42 9.20
CA GLN A 462 23.96 19.51 9.28
C GLN A 462 24.45 20.67 10.15
N LYS A 463 23.55 21.49 10.69
CA LYS A 463 23.92 22.56 11.61
C LYS A 463 24.75 22.00 12.79
N PRO A 464 25.97 22.49 13.01
CA PRO A 464 26.81 22.01 14.11
C PRO A 464 26.13 22.18 15.47
N GLY A 465 26.25 21.14 16.29
CA GLY A 465 25.74 21.14 17.66
C GLY A 465 24.25 20.87 17.79
N ASN A 466 23.50 20.55 16.72
CA ASN A 466 22.10 20.13 16.86
C ASN A 466 21.94 19.04 17.91
N LEU A 467 20.94 19.23 18.77
CA LEU A 467 20.46 18.25 19.73
C LEU A 467 19.29 17.47 19.13
N TYR A 468 19.03 16.30 19.70
CA TYR A 468 17.96 15.40 19.26
C TYR A 468 17.27 14.79 20.48
N LEU A 469 15.96 14.57 20.38
CA LEU A 469 15.20 13.90 21.43
C LEU A 469 15.49 12.38 21.46
N ALA A 470 16.11 11.84 20.41
CA ALA A 470 16.64 10.48 20.41
C ALA A 470 17.60 10.28 21.60
N GLY A 471 17.22 9.43 22.54
CA GLY A 471 18.02 9.16 23.76
C GLY A 471 17.99 10.27 24.81
N ASN A 472 17.34 11.41 24.56
CA ASN A 472 17.25 12.56 25.47
C ASN A 472 15.79 12.95 25.75
N ALA A 473 14.87 11.97 25.74
CA ALA A 473 13.47 12.20 26.08
C ALA A 473 12.75 10.91 26.48
N SER A 474 11.82 11.05 27.43
CA SER A 474 10.88 10.00 27.80
C SER A 474 9.57 10.15 27.01
N PHE A 475 9.11 9.08 26.37
CA PHE A 475 7.87 9.07 25.58
C PHE A 475 6.77 8.23 26.24
N GLY A 476 5.53 8.73 26.19
CA GLY A 476 4.35 8.02 26.70
C GLY A 476 3.25 7.90 25.65
N LEU A 477 2.71 6.69 25.48
CA LEU A 477 1.48 6.48 24.73
C LEU A 477 0.29 6.95 25.58
N GLY A 478 -0.62 7.74 25.01
CA GLY A 478 -1.89 8.04 25.66
C GLY A 478 -2.73 6.76 25.86
N ILE A 479 -3.61 6.76 26.85
CA ILE A 479 -4.40 5.59 27.25
C ILE A 479 -5.18 5.05 26.05
N VAL A 480 -5.00 3.76 25.75
CA VAL A 480 -5.83 3.00 24.80
C VAL A 480 -6.88 2.27 25.64
N THR A 481 -8.09 2.82 25.70
CA THR A 481 -9.15 2.24 26.55
C THR A 481 -9.69 0.91 26.02
N GLY A 482 -9.53 0.62 24.71
CA GLY A 482 -10.21 -0.48 24.02
C GLY A 482 -11.70 -0.23 23.77
N ASN A 483 -12.39 0.53 24.63
CA ASN A 483 -13.79 0.91 24.49
C ASN A 483 -14.09 2.29 25.10
N ASN A 484 -13.91 3.34 24.30
CA ASN A 484 -14.13 4.73 24.73
C ASN A 484 -15.54 4.96 25.32
N LYS A 485 -16.59 4.33 24.79
CA LYS A 485 -17.97 4.53 25.27
C LYS A 485 -18.18 4.03 26.70
N ARG A 486 -17.43 3.00 27.11
CA ARG A 486 -17.55 2.39 28.44
C ARG A 486 -16.80 3.18 29.50
N HIS A 487 -15.67 3.78 29.14
CA HIS A 487 -14.71 4.33 30.11
C HIS A 487 -14.67 5.86 30.16
N LEU A 488 -15.20 6.54 29.14
CA LEU A 488 -15.16 8.00 29.06
C LEU A 488 -16.51 8.60 29.41
N HIS A 489 -16.48 9.63 30.27
CA HIS A 489 -17.66 10.29 30.80
C HIS A 489 -17.65 11.77 30.42
N LYS A 490 -18.84 12.33 30.14
CA LYS A 490 -19.01 13.77 29.91
C LYS A 490 -19.15 14.58 31.20
N THR A 491 -19.57 13.92 32.27
CA THR A 491 -19.66 14.49 33.61
C THR A 491 -18.63 13.79 34.49
N CYS A 492 -17.98 14.54 35.37
CA CYS A 492 -16.93 14.00 36.23
C CYS A 492 -17.52 12.97 37.22
N PRO A 493 -17.11 11.68 37.15
CA PRO A 493 -17.49 10.70 38.16
C PRO A 493 -16.74 10.95 39.49
N PRO A 494 -17.14 10.33 40.61
CA PRO A 494 -16.55 10.59 41.94
C PRO A 494 -15.03 10.38 42.03
N LEU A 495 -14.49 9.41 41.30
CA LEU A 495 -13.05 9.13 41.19
C LEU A 495 -12.49 9.53 39.82
N GLY A 496 -13.19 10.46 39.15
CA GLY A 496 -12.89 10.91 37.80
C GLY A 496 -11.81 11.96 37.76
N GLU A 497 -11.00 11.88 36.72
CA GLU A 497 -10.01 12.89 36.36
C GLU A 497 -10.20 13.31 34.91
N VAL A 498 -9.76 14.52 34.59
CA VAL A 498 -9.78 15.04 33.21
C VAL A 498 -8.85 14.20 32.33
N ILE A 499 -9.34 13.83 31.15
CA ILE A 499 -8.55 13.15 30.12
C ILE A 499 -8.61 13.90 28.79
N LEU A 500 -7.43 14.19 28.24
CA LEU A 500 -7.29 14.95 27.00
C LEU A 500 -7.26 14.02 25.79
N ASN A 501 -8.06 14.33 24.78
CA ASN A 501 -7.98 13.68 23.47
C ASN A 501 -7.14 14.53 22.50
N GLY A 502 -7.02 14.09 21.25
CA GLY A 502 -6.27 14.83 20.23
C GLY A 502 -6.92 16.12 19.75
N THR A 503 -8.22 16.34 19.95
CA THR A 503 -8.90 17.60 19.56
C THR A 503 -8.67 18.71 20.57
N ALA A 504 -8.44 18.35 21.84
CA ALA A 504 -8.10 19.29 22.90
C ALA A 504 -6.71 19.96 22.73
N ILE A 505 -5.84 19.41 21.89
CA ILE A 505 -4.44 19.84 21.80
C ILE A 505 -4.24 20.78 20.60
N ASN A 506 -3.89 22.04 20.86
CA ASN A 506 -3.55 23.06 19.88
C ASN A 506 -2.12 23.58 20.10
N LYS A 507 -1.55 24.28 19.12
CA LYS A 507 -0.19 24.83 19.28
C LYS A 507 -0.17 25.75 20.49
N TYR A 508 0.63 25.41 21.50
CA TYR A 508 0.74 26.16 22.75
C TYR A 508 -0.59 26.34 23.52
N GLN A 509 -1.59 25.50 23.29
CA GLN A 509 -2.87 25.62 24.00
C GLN A 509 -3.50 24.25 24.20
N ILE A 510 -3.98 23.99 25.42
CA ILE A 510 -4.83 22.84 25.74
C ILE A 510 -6.24 23.36 26.00
N ILE A 511 -7.16 23.07 25.08
CA ILE A 511 -8.58 23.35 25.29
C ILE A 511 -9.08 22.45 26.42
N GLU A 512 -9.74 23.04 27.41
CA GLU A 512 -10.42 22.28 28.45
C GLU A 512 -11.69 21.68 27.84
N GLU A 513 -11.66 20.37 27.65
CA GLU A 513 -12.83 19.57 27.28
C GLU A 513 -13.40 18.89 28.54
N GLU A 514 -14.73 18.82 28.65
CA GLU A 514 -15.45 18.09 29.70
C GLU A 514 -15.42 16.57 29.44
N LEU A 515 -14.22 15.99 29.42
CA LEU A 515 -14.03 14.56 29.22
C LEU A 515 -13.27 13.96 30.41
N PHE A 516 -13.86 12.95 31.02
CA PHE A 516 -13.39 12.38 32.28
C PHE A 516 -13.22 10.87 32.18
N ILE A 517 -12.32 10.35 33.03
CA ILE A 517 -12.03 8.93 33.17
C ILE A 517 -11.69 8.62 34.64
N GLU A 518 -12.08 7.45 35.14
CA GLU A 518 -11.55 6.94 36.41
C GLU A 518 -10.23 6.21 36.14
N TYR A 519 -9.10 6.67 36.67
CA TYR A 519 -7.81 6.03 36.33
C TYR A 519 -7.70 4.61 36.89
N ALA A 520 -7.80 3.61 36.01
CA ALA A 520 -7.76 2.19 36.33
C ALA A 520 -6.96 1.42 35.26
N PRO A 521 -5.60 1.49 35.28
CA PRO A 521 -4.75 1.04 34.18
C PRO A 521 -4.94 -0.44 33.80
N THR A 522 -5.25 -1.29 34.76
CA THR A 522 -5.53 -2.73 34.55
C THR A 522 -6.78 -3.00 33.72
N LYS A 523 -7.70 -2.04 33.61
CA LYS A 523 -8.92 -2.14 32.80
C LYS A 523 -8.72 -1.70 31.35
N TYR A 524 -7.57 -1.11 31.02
CA TYR A 524 -7.31 -0.53 29.70
C TYR A 524 -6.49 -1.47 28.82
N GLN A 525 -6.65 -1.34 27.50
CA GLN A 525 -5.97 -2.18 26.52
C GLN A 525 -4.45 -1.92 26.52
N GLN A 526 -4.03 -0.65 26.67
CA GLN A 526 -2.63 -0.27 26.73
C GLN A 526 -2.48 1.06 27.46
N VAL A 527 -1.47 1.15 28.33
CA VAL A 527 -1.11 2.36 29.08
C VAL A 527 0.41 2.50 29.13
N ALA A 528 0.89 3.72 29.26
CA ALA A 528 2.27 4.02 29.62
C ALA A 528 2.46 3.93 31.15
N PRO A 529 3.71 3.93 31.66
CA PRO A 529 3.95 4.04 33.10
C PRO A 529 3.29 5.28 33.71
N GLU A 530 2.74 5.14 34.92
CA GLU A 530 2.02 6.21 35.59
C GLU A 530 2.88 7.47 35.78
N SER A 531 4.17 7.30 36.04
CA SER A 531 5.13 8.39 36.18
C SER A 531 5.18 9.33 34.96
N ILE A 532 4.88 8.85 33.75
CA ILE A 532 4.84 9.67 32.54
C ILE A 532 3.58 10.55 32.52
N TYR A 533 2.45 10.02 32.98
CA TYR A 533 1.22 10.80 33.10
C TYR A 533 1.32 11.83 34.22
N ARG A 534 1.95 11.46 35.34
CA ARG A 534 2.10 12.29 36.54
C ARG A 534 3.36 13.14 36.58
N ALA A 535 4.09 13.23 35.46
CA ALA A 535 5.25 14.09 35.35
C ALA A 535 4.88 15.56 35.68
N PRO A 536 5.68 16.28 36.49
CA PRO A 536 5.40 17.67 36.88
C PRO A 536 5.24 18.60 35.69
N GLU A 537 6.05 18.38 34.65
CA GLU A 537 5.99 19.07 33.37
C GLU A 537 6.10 18.04 32.25
N LYS A 538 5.29 18.21 31.21
CA LYS A 538 5.35 17.38 30.00
C LYS A 538 4.81 18.10 28.78
N LEU A 539 5.23 17.65 27.60
CA LEU A 539 4.63 18.08 26.34
C LEU A 539 3.64 17.03 25.85
N ILE A 540 2.47 17.49 25.41
CA ILE A 540 1.42 16.65 24.83
C ILE A 540 1.32 16.99 23.34
N TYR A 541 1.23 15.97 22.49
CA TYR A 541 1.20 16.15 21.04
C TYR A 541 0.12 15.32 20.36
N ARG A 542 -0.41 15.84 19.25
CA ARG A 542 -1.43 15.14 18.45
C ARG A 542 -0.81 14.01 17.65
N PHE A 543 -1.27 12.79 17.91
CA PHE A 543 -0.73 11.60 17.26
C PHE A 543 -1.20 11.46 15.80
N ILE A 544 -2.50 11.62 15.55
CA ILE A 544 -3.09 11.52 14.19
C ILE A 544 -3.22 12.93 13.63
N ASN A 545 -2.15 13.42 13.02
CA ASN A 545 -2.12 14.71 12.36
C ASN A 545 -0.96 14.79 11.36
N LYS A 546 -1.14 15.52 10.26
CA LYS A 546 -0.04 15.87 9.34
C LYS A 546 0.81 17.03 9.88
N LYS A 547 0.23 17.87 10.75
CA LYS A 547 0.90 19.00 11.38
C LYS A 547 1.43 18.63 12.77
N LEU A 548 2.65 19.06 13.09
CA LEU A 548 3.23 19.09 14.42
C LEU A 548 2.44 20.08 15.27
N ILE A 549 1.83 19.56 16.33
CA ILE A 549 1.05 20.33 17.29
C ILE A 549 1.40 19.82 18.67
N PHE A 550 2.07 20.67 19.43
CA PHE A 550 2.51 20.40 20.80
C PHE A 550 1.93 21.46 21.74
N SER A 551 1.59 21.03 22.96
CA SER A 551 1.18 21.90 24.05
C SER A 551 1.91 21.49 25.33
N TYR A 552 2.10 22.45 26.22
CA TYR A 552 2.74 22.23 27.51
C TYR A 552 1.69 21.93 28.59
N ASP A 553 1.95 20.91 29.41
CA ASP A 553 1.14 20.52 30.55
C ASP A 553 1.99 20.48 31.82
N ASN A 554 1.55 21.24 32.83
CA ASN A 554 2.09 21.22 34.18
C ASN A 554 1.03 20.81 35.23
N ARG A 555 -0.09 20.23 34.78
CA ARG A 555 -1.23 19.83 35.63
C ARG A 555 -1.37 18.32 35.78
N GLN A 556 -0.36 17.54 35.37
CA GLN A 556 -0.33 16.08 35.49
C GLN A 556 -1.56 15.37 34.86
N ARG A 557 -2.11 15.94 33.78
CA ARG A 557 -3.34 15.46 33.12
C ARG A 557 -3.13 14.15 32.37
N LEU A 558 -4.17 13.31 32.34
CA LEU A 558 -4.21 12.08 31.55
C LEU A 558 -4.47 12.39 30.07
N THR A 559 -4.04 11.50 29.18
CA THR A 559 -4.29 11.63 27.73
C THR A 559 -4.80 10.33 27.11
N LEU A 560 -5.57 10.42 26.04
CA LEU A 560 -5.95 9.28 25.18
C LEU A 560 -4.90 9.06 24.09
N ASN A 561 -4.87 7.88 23.47
CA ASN A 561 -3.93 7.53 22.39
C ASN A 561 -3.95 8.43 21.13
N SER A 562 -4.92 9.33 21.02
CA SER A 562 -4.93 10.43 20.04
C SER A 562 -4.02 11.62 20.40
N ALA A 563 -3.61 11.72 21.67
CA ALA A 563 -2.74 12.72 22.27
C ALA A 563 -1.64 12.02 23.10
N ASN A 564 -0.42 11.98 22.58
CA ASN A 564 0.70 11.28 23.23
C ASN A 564 1.60 12.26 23.97
N ILE A 565 2.53 11.73 24.76
CA ILE A 565 3.37 12.49 25.68
C ILE A 565 4.84 12.39 25.25
N VAL A 566 5.55 13.50 25.36
CA VAL A 566 7.02 13.54 25.36
C VAL A 566 7.50 14.44 26.50
N ILE A 567 8.51 13.98 27.22
CA ILE A 567 9.19 14.71 28.30
C ILE A 567 10.64 14.89 27.83
N PRO A 568 11.01 16.07 27.30
CA PRO A 568 12.38 16.35 26.92
C PRO A 568 13.32 16.33 28.14
N GLU A 569 14.47 15.68 27.99
CA GLU A 569 15.50 15.51 29.02
C GLU A 569 16.84 16.00 28.45
N LEU A 570 16.85 17.20 27.87
CA LEU A 570 18.04 17.82 27.27
C LEU A 570 18.78 18.66 28.33
N PRO A 571 20.01 18.31 28.74
CA PRO A 571 20.75 19.06 29.74
C PRO A 571 20.97 20.52 29.32
N GLY A 572 20.62 21.45 30.20
CA GLY A 572 20.78 22.90 29.95
C GLY A 572 19.68 23.53 29.09
N TYR A 573 18.68 22.76 28.63
CA TYR A 573 17.60 23.27 27.80
C TYR A 573 16.23 23.20 28.46
N ASP A 574 15.51 24.32 28.45
CA ASP A 574 14.17 24.43 29.04
C ASP A 574 13.12 23.68 28.19
N MET A 575 12.16 23.01 28.83
CA MET A 575 11.10 22.29 28.11
C MET A 575 10.27 23.21 27.19
N LYS A 576 10.07 24.47 27.57
CA LYS A 576 9.37 25.49 26.77
C LYS A 576 10.20 25.96 25.59
N TYR A 577 11.53 25.92 25.69
CA TYR A 577 12.39 26.11 24.53
C TYR A 577 12.17 24.97 23.51
N VAL A 578 12.16 23.72 23.97
CA VAL A 578 11.87 22.56 23.11
C VAL A 578 10.45 22.65 22.50
N LEU A 579 9.46 23.07 23.28
CA LEU A 579 8.10 23.35 22.79
C LEU A 579 8.10 24.37 21.65
N ALA A 580 8.90 25.44 21.77
CA ALA A 580 9.03 26.47 20.74
C ALA A 580 9.52 25.88 19.43
N ILE A 581 10.62 25.11 19.50
CA ILE A 581 11.21 24.43 18.34
C ILE A 581 10.21 23.47 17.70
N LEU A 582 9.55 22.60 18.47
CA LEU A 582 8.64 21.59 17.93
C LEU A 582 7.39 22.18 17.25
N ASN A 583 6.99 23.41 17.62
CA ASN A 583 5.85 24.10 17.01
C ASN A 583 6.23 25.08 15.88
N ALA A 584 7.52 25.32 15.64
CA ALA A 584 8.02 26.25 14.61
C ALA A 584 7.70 25.81 13.18
N ARG A 585 7.60 26.77 12.26
CA ARG A 585 7.41 26.47 10.82
C ARG A 585 8.61 25.78 10.20
N ALA A 586 9.83 26.13 10.62
CA ALA A 586 11.04 25.46 10.17
C ALA A 586 11.01 23.96 10.50
N THR A 587 10.64 23.61 11.73
CA THR A 587 10.53 22.21 12.17
C THR A 587 9.38 21.48 11.46
N GLN A 588 8.23 22.13 11.27
CA GLN A 588 7.15 21.58 10.46
C GLN A 588 7.56 21.35 9.00
N PHE A 589 8.33 22.26 8.42
CA PHE A 589 8.89 22.13 7.07
C PHE A 589 9.81 20.91 6.99
N TYR A 590 10.75 20.79 7.94
CA TYR A 590 11.62 19.62 8.07
C TYR A 590 10.81 18.33 8.13
N TYR A 591 9.81 18.26 9.03
CA TYR A 591 8.96 17.09 9.18
C TYR A 591 8.20 16.72 7.89
N THR A 592 7.59 17.70 7.23
CA THR A 592 6.82 17.50 5.99
C THR A 592 7.71 16.97 4.87
N CYS A 593 8.90 17.57 4.72
CA CYS A 593 9.86 17.19 3.69
C CYS A 593 10.53 15.84 4.03
N SER A 594 10.77 15.50 5.29
CA SER A 594 11.43 14.23 5.64
C SER A 594 10.50 13.02 5.65
N PHE A 595 9.27 13.14 6.16
CA PHE A 595 8.49 11.96 6.57
C PHE A 595 7.16 11.74 5.85
N SER A 596 6.54 12.77 5.27
CA SER A 596 5.25 12.68 4.54
C SER A 596 4.21 11.75 5.20
N SER A 597 4.01 11.88 6.52
CA SER A 597 3.17 10.97 7.30
C SER A 597 1.92 11.64 7.86
N VAL A 598 0.82 10.87 7.92
CA VAL A 598 -0.44 11.27 8.58
C VAL A 598 -0.43 11.04 10.09
N LYS A 599 0.63 10.43 10.62
CA LYS A 599 0.83 10.20 12.05
C LYS A 599 2.17 10.76 12.48
N VAL A 600 2.19 11.44 13.61
CA VAL A 600 3.42 11.90 14.25
C VAL A 600 3.97 10.76 15.10
N LEU A 601 4.90 9.98 14.55
CA LEU A 601 5.51 8.85 15.24
C LEU A 601 6.66 9.31 16.14
N ARG A 602 6.88 8.56 17.25
CA ARG A 602 8.01 8.79 18.17
C ARG A 602 9.35 8.94 17.42
N LYS A 603 9.68 8.00 16.53
CA LYS A 603 10.93 8.03 15.75
C LYS A 603 11.09 9.28 14.89
N TYR A 604 10.00 9.91 14.46
CA TYR A 604 10.07 11.15 13.69
C TYR A 604 10.40 12.32 14.61
N ILE A 605 9.79 12.38 15.80
CA ILE A 605 10.08 13.41 16.81
C ILE A 605 11.52 13.29 17.32
N GLU A 606 11.99 12.07 17.53
CA GLU A 606 13.37 11.78 17.97
C GLU A 606 14.42 12.33 16.99
N ASP A 607 14.10 12.38 15.68
CA ASP A 607 14.99 12.79 14.59
C ASP A 607 14.88 14.29 14.23
N LEU A 608 13.97 15.04 14.87
CA LEU A 608 13.85 16.48 14.61
C LEU A 608 15.07 17.22 15.19
N PRO A 609 15.79 18.03 14.39
CA PRO A 609 16.92 18.79 14.90
C PRO A 609 16.45 19.92 15.83
N ILE A 610 17.09 20.00 17.00
CA ILE A 610 16.91 21.09 17.98
C ILE A 610 18.19 21.92 17.98
N PRO A 611 18.18 23.15 17.46
CA PRO A 611 19.40 23.95 17.33
C PRO A 611 19.89 24.37 18.72
N VAL A 612 21.19 24.29 18.96
CA VAL A 612 21.77 24.85 20.19
C VAL A 612 21.72 26.38 20.18
N CYS A 613 21.53 26.95 21.36
CA CYS A 613 21.65 28.38 21.59
C CYS A 613 22.28 28.66 22.96
N ASN A 614 22.72 29.92 23.16
CA ASN A 614 23.24 30.38 24.45
C ASN A 614 22.10 30.73 25.43
N ASP A 615 22.44 30.85 26.71
CA ASP A 615 21.48 31.09 27.79
C ASP A 615 20.63 32.36 27.57
N GLY A 616 21.24 33.42 27.02
CA GLY A 616 20.53 34.66 26.73
C GLY A 616 19.43 34.48 25.67
N LYS A 617 19.74 33.78 24.57
CA LYS A 617 18.77 33.51 23.50
C LYS A 617 17.69 32.52 23.95
N GLN A 618 18.07 31.49 24.72
CA GLN A 618 17.11 30.58 25.34
C GLN A 618 16.13 31.35 26.24
N THR A 619 16.64 32.17 27.16
CA THR A 619 15.83 32.97 28.09
C THR A 619 14.85 33.88 27.34
N ALA A 620 15.30 34.53 26.26
CA ALA A 620 14.45 35.38 25.42
C ALA A 620 13.30 34.58 24.78
N ILE A 621 13.59 33.42 24.17
CA ILE A 621 12.57 32.57 23.56
C ILE A 621 11.60 32.01 24.60
N VAL A 622 12.09 31.55 25.75
CA VAL A 622 11.26 31.04 26.84
C VAL A 622 10.34 32.13 27.40
N SER A 623 10.82 33.38 27.50
CA SER A 623 10.00 34.53 27.89
C SER A 623 8.83 34.75 26.92
N LEU A 624 9.09 34.73 25.62
CA LEU A 624 8.06 34.82 24.58
C LEU A 624 7.06 33.67 24.66
N VAL A 625 7.53 32.44 24.89
CA VAL A 625 6.65 31.27 25.06
C VAL A 625 5.77 31.43 26.30
N ASN A 626 6.33 31.87 27.42
CA ASN A 626 5.54 32.13 28.64
C ASN A 626 4.47 33.19 28.40
N HIS A 627 4.79 34.26 27.67
CA HIS A 627 3.82 35.29 27.29
C HIS A 627 2.71 34.73 26.39
N LEU A 628 3.08 33.94 25.38
CA LEU A 628 2.13 33.29 24.48
C LEU A 628 1.19 32.33 25.22
N LEU A 629 1.72 31.51 26.13
CA LEU A 629 0.92 30.60 26.97
C LEU A 629 -0.06 31.39 27.85
N ALA A 630 0.40 32.48 28.48
CA ALA A 630 -0.46 33.33 29.31
C ALA A 630 -1.58 34.00 28.50
N GLU A 631 -1.31 34.47 27.28
CA GLU A 631 -2.32 35.03 26.39
C GLU A 631 -3.35 33.97 25.96
N ASN A 632 -2.93 32.74 25.65
CA ASN A 632 -3.85 31.65 25.35
C ASN A 632 -4.72 31.26 26.55
N GLU A 633 -4.19 31.33 27.77
CA GLU A 633 -4.98 31.10 28.99
C GLU A 633 -6.03 32.20 29.21
N LYS A 634 -5.67 33.47 29.02
CA LYS A 634 -6.64 34.60 29.08
C LYS A 634 -7.76 34.44 28.05
N LYS A 635 -7.41 34.07 26.81
CA LYS A 635 -8.42 33.80 25.76
C LYS A 635 -9.43 32.75 26.18
N GLN A 636 -8.97 31.69 26.85
CA GLN A 636 -9.85 30.59 27.27
C GLN A 636 -10.67 30.94 28.50
N ARG A 637 -10.07 31.61 29.50
CA ARG A 637 -10.73 31.96 30.77
C ARG A 637 -11.67 33.15 30.61
N ASP A 638 -11.20 34.21 29.97
CA ASP A 638 -11.86 35.51 29.92
C ASP A 638 -12.60 35.74 28.59
N LYS A 639 -12.51 34.78 27.65
CA LYS A 639 -13.08 34.87 26.29
C LYS A 639 -12.64 36.11 25.51
N ILE A 640 -11.46 36.65 25.84
CA ILE A 640 -10.86 37.81 25.18
C ILE A 640 -10.31 37.39 23.81
N ASP A 641 -10.62 38.15 22.77
CA ASP A 641 -10.00 37.95 21.46
C ASP A 641 -8.65 38.66 21.38
N ASN A 642 -7.58 37.89 21.60
CA ASN A 642 -6.19 38.32 21.49
C ASN A 642 -5.44 37.56 20.38
N ALA A 643 -6.16 37.07 19.36
CA ALA A 643 -5.56 36.27 18.29
C ALA A 643 -4.42 37.00 17.55
N ALA A 644 -4.53 38.32 17.36
CA ALA A 644 -3.49 39.13 16.74
C ALA A 644 -2.19 39.14 17.56
N VAL A 645 -2.29 39.34 18.88
CA VAL A 645 -1.15 39.34 19.81
C VAL A 645 -0.46 37.98 19.83
N VAL A 646 -1.25 36.90 19.95
CA VAL A 646 -0.72 35.52 19.91
C VAL A 646 0.01 35.24 18.59
N THR A 647 -0.52 35.76 17.48
CA THR A 647 0.10 35.61 16.15
C THR A 647 1.42 36.39 16.07
N GLU A 648 1.47 37.62 16.58
CA GLU A 648 2.69 38.43 16.61
C GLU A 648 3.80 37.77 17.43
N ILE A 649 3.49 37.30 18.63
CA ILE A 649 4.45 36.58 19.49
C ILE A 649 4.92 35.30 18.78
N PHE A 650 4.01 34.57 18.12
CA PHE A 650 4.38 33.39 17.34
C PHE A 650 5.33 33.72 16.17
N GLU A 651 5.07 34.79 15.42
CA GLU A 651 5.97 35.24 14.34
C GLU A 651 7.37 35.60 14.87
N GLU A 652 7.45 36.22 16.04
CA GLU A 652 8.71 36.55 16.67
C GLU A 652 9.49 35.29 17.12
N ILE A 653 8.81 34.33 17.75
CA ILE A 653 9.40 33.02 18.08
C ILE A 653 9.89 32.32 16.81
N ASP A 654 9.06 32.25 15.77
CA ASP A 654 9.38 31.56 14.51
C ASP A 654 10.59 32.20 13.81
N ARG A 655 10.69 33.54 13.82
CA ARG A 655 11.85 34.28 13.33
C ARG A 655 13.12 33.91 14.09
N HIS A 656 13.08 33.92 15.44
CA HIS A 656 14.23 33.54 16.24
C HIS A 656 14.68 32.09 15.99
N ILE A 657 13.75 31.17 15.74
CA ILE A 657 14.08 29.78 15.45
C ILE A 657 14.70 29.64 14.06
N MET A 658 14.18 30.35 13.05
CA MET A 658 14.80 30.38 11.72
C MET A 658 16.20 30.99 11.71
N GLU A 659 16.43 32.04 12.52
CA GLU A 659 17.77 32.62 12.76
C GLU A 659 18.71 31.60 13.40
N LEU A 660 18.24 30.82 14.37
CA LEU A 660 19.03 29.76 14.99
C LEU A 660 19.44 28.70 13.98
N PHE A 661 18.58 28.35 13.02
CA PHE A 661 18.95 27.49 11.89
C PHE A 661 19.83 28.18 10.84
N GLN A 662 20.13 29.47 10.99
CA GLN A 662 20.91 30.26 10.02
C GLN A 662 20.29 30.24 8.62
N LEU A 663 18.97 30.28 8.53
CA LEU A 663 18.25 30.25 7.27
C LEU A 663 18.25 31.62 6.60
N THR A 664 18.54 31.66 5.29
CA THR A 664 18.51 32.90 4.51
C THR A 664 17.07 33.42 4.34
N GLN A 665 16.90 34.71 4.05
CA GLN A 665 15.57 35.29 3.84
C GLN A 665 14.76 34.56 2.75
N GLN A 666 15.42 34.11 1.69
CA GLN A 666 14.78 33.32 0.62
C GLN A 666 14.29 31.95 1.13
N GLN A 667 15.11 31.26 1.93
CA GLN A 667 14.73 29.97 2.53
C GLN A 667 13.57 30.15 3.52
N GLN A 668 13.59 31.21 4.32
CA GLN A 668 12.52 31.54 5.25
C GLN A 668 11.19 31.80 4.51
N ALA A 669 11.23 32.56 3.40
CA ALA A 669 10.06 32.81 2.58
C ALA A 669 9.48 31.51 1.99
N LEU A 670 10.34 30.62 1.49
CA LEU A 670 9.93 29.32 0.96
C LEU A 670 9.29 28.44 2.04
N ILE A 671 9.88 28.39 3.23
CA ILE A 671 9.31 27.67 4.37
C ILE A 671 7.91 28.22 4.71
N LYS A 672 7.77 29.55 4.77
CA LYS A 672 6.48 30.20 5.07
C LYS A 672 5.43 29.92 4.01
N ASP A 673 5.80 29.90 2.72
CA ASP A 673 4.88 29.60 1.63
C ASP A 673 4.42 28.14 1.64
N LYS A 674 5.33 27.19 1.87
CA LYS A 674 5.00 25.76 1.93
C LYS A 674 4.19 25.39 3.17
N ILE A 675 4.47 26.02 4.31
CA ILE A 675 3.85 25.72 5.60
C ILE A 675 2.71 26.70 5.94
N LYS A 676 1.99 27.21 4.94
CA LYS A 676 0.81 28.06 5.16
C LYS A 676 -0.08 27.49 6.28
N GLY A 677 -0.27 28.34 7.30
CA GLY A 677 -0.85 28.03 8.61
C GLY A 677 -2.18 27.32 8.52
#